data_AF-A0A397DZT1-F1
#
_entry.id   AF-A0A397DZT1-F1
#
_cell.length_a   1.000
_cell.length_b   1.000
_cell.length_c   1.000
_cell.angle_alpha   90.00
_cell.angle_beta   90.00
_cell.angle_gamma   90.00
#
_symmetry.space_group_name_H-M   'P 1'
#
loop_
_entity.id
_entity.type
_entity.pdbx_description
1 polymer ?
#
loop_
_entity_poly.entity_id
_entity_poly.type
_entity_poly.pdbx_seq_one_letter_code
_entity_poly.pdbx_strand_id
1 'polypeptide(L)'
;MALATLPRVLGMLVAALLVSTASEASASDCLNMDKLPSVALGSSGAYALQSRVERGGSLLCLKATFTGTTSWLGVGIARSNLMVSTIGGPANVLVFDAAKMTANTYVVNGKGVAKVNMQSDQSSYTVIDMTSRDSLTSVTVSRAMSVNESHMYDVAIAVDAPTNVIWAYGAKWPGKHVDKVKHTICSKQQRNNCRLEQLDHKLVPPPRVASSGCFAIQGTLSDMSVGEGILVLLYLTGLVLVLALLPFYEANIVAFDRQVSLASGHLGLFHLSLLIVPVSHVGWWLNLAQSRLLKFHKALSVVFLLCGGLHLAFSIKAYGAGIVWYRDPFGSQRVVPLFGFVALGCFLCVGVVAIPIIRLNLYELFLAIHRVLFVAGIVLVYLHSRTIQIALICPLVIYGIGGIFVRLPPFFKTYTVTTAITTSHTTMLTLPLTKHTQRWVTQYRLCSHAYVNVPAISATAWHPFTVMITPARDGIAFCIKSVKPHSFTHKVHVLSHLHDHLNVKLAGPYGQPTVDLTQYQQVVLVGGGIGVTPLLGAINFLDSHAHVKMHLCWVVRHPDELLSCQTMMFPLPHFVTAEFYVSLAISEGQIETDRGDVVRYSPGRPTADAILQRFQNIPRTVVLACGPEGMIVDAQREAYDRGFDFQKVVFAF
;
A
#
# COMPACT_ATOMS: atom_id res chain seq x y z
N MET A 1 -77.02 20.95 -48.74
CA MET A 1 -76.09 21.61 -49.68
C MET A 1 -75.17 22.50 -48.85
N ALA A 2 -73.84 22.35 -48.98
CA ALA A 2 -72.74 23.04 -48.25
C ALA A 2 -72.65 22.74 -46.73
N LEU A 3 -71.68 22.04 -46.13
CA LEU A 3 -70.19 21.96 -46.18
C LEU A 3 -69.42 23.10 -45.49
N ALA A 4 -68.50 22.65 -44.62
CA ALA A 4 -67.25 23.27 -44.16
C ALA A 4 -67.34 24.41 -43.12
N THR A 5 -67.05 24.11 -41.84
CA THR A 5 -65.69 24.17 -41.24
C THR A 5 -65.82 24.18 -39.71
N LEU A 6 -65.33 23.14 -39.02
CA LEU A 6 -64.68 23.21 -37.68
C LEU A 6 -64.23 21.79 -37.31
N PRO A 7 -62.91 21.52 -37.25
CA PRO A 7 -62.28 21.34 -35.95
C PRO A 7 -60.83 21.86 -35.91
N ARG A 8 -60.59 22.95 -35.17
CA ARG A 8 -59.23 23.38 -34.77
C ARG A 8 -59.12 23.76 -33.29
N VAL A 9 -60.20 23.68 -32.52
CA VAL A 9 -60.26 24.16 -31.13
C VAL A 9 -60.09 23.04 -30.09
N LEU A 10 -60.29 21.77 -30.46
CA LEU A 10 -60.13 20.65 -29.53
C LEU A 10 -58.67 20.16 -29.39
N GLY A 11 -57.78 20.48 -30.35
CA GLY A 11 -56.39 20.04 -30.35
C GLY A 11 -55.42 20.89 -29.50
N MET A 12 -55.71 22.17 -29.27
CA MET A 12 -54.82 23.06 -28.49
C MET A 12 -55.09 23.03 -26.98
N LEU A 13 -56.32 22.76 -26.54
CA LEU A 13 -56.62 22.67 -25.10
C LEU A 13 -56.06 21.40 -24.44
N VAL A 14 -55.95 20.30 -25.20
CA VAL A 14 -55.35 19.05 -24.69
C VAL A 14 -53.82 19.16 -24.59
N ALA A 15 -53.17 19.89 -25.52
CA ALA A 15 -51.73 20.13 -25.45
C ALA A 15 -51.33 21.13 -24.34
N ALA A 16 -52.12 22.17 -24.09
CA ALA A 16 -51.84 23.14 -23.03
C ALA A 16 -52.08 22.56 -21.61
N LEU A 17 -53.09 21.70 -21.41
CA LEU A 17 -53.27 21.00 -20.13
C LEU A 17 -52.22 19.90 -19.90
N LEU A 18 -51.72 19.22 -20.94
CA LEU A 18 -50.67 18.20 -20.79
C LEU A 18 -49.28 18.80 -20.49
N VAL A 19 -48.98 20.02 -20.94
CA VAL A 19 -47.70 20.68 -20.63
C VAL A 19 -47.70 21.25 -19.19
N SER A 20 -48.84 21.76 -18.70
CA SER A 20 -48.96 22.20 -17.30
C SER A 20 -48.87 21.02 -16.32
N THR A 21 -49.53 19.91 -16.62
CA THR A 21 -49.56 18.74 -15.73
C THR A 21 -48.23 17.99 -15.67
N ALA A 22 -47.43 17.97 -16.75
CA ALA A 22 -46.11 17.32 -16.74
C ALA A 22 -45.07 18.09 -15.90
N SER A 23 -45.12 19.42 -15.92
CA SER A 23 -44.30 20.32 -15.10
C SER A 23 -44.67 20.20 -13.62
N GLU A 24 -45.95 20.29 -13.28
CA GLU A 24 -46.45 20.15 -11.89
C GLU A 24 -46.19 18.75 -11.31
N ALA A 25 -46.34 17.70 -12.12
CA ALA A 25 -46.05 16.32 -11.68
C ALA A 25 -44.55 16.11 -11.36
N SER A 26 -43.62 16.81 -12.02
CA SER A 26 -42.19 16.70 -11.72
C SER A 26 -41.80 17.38 -10.39
N ALA A 27 -42.53 18.44 -10.01
CA ALA A 27 -42.31 19.15 -8.77
C ALA A 27 -42.77 18.35 -7.56
N SER A 28 -43.92 17.65 -7.64
CA SER A 28 -44.40 16.77 -6.57
C SER A 28 -43.48 15.57 -6.31
N ASP A 29 -42.87 15.02 -7.35
CA ASP A 29 -41.99 13.83 -7.26
C ASP A 29 -40.72 14.11 -6.44
N CYS A 30 -40.19 15.33 -6.52
CA CYS A 30 -38.98 15.75 -5.81
C CYS A 30 -39.23 16.44 -4.46
N LEU A 31 -40.44 16.38 -3.90
CA LEU A 31 -40.73 16.90 -2.55
C LEU A 31 -40.13 16.01 -1.44
N ASN A 32 -39.94 16.56 -0.24
CA ASN A 32 -39.45 15.85 0.96
C ASN A 32 -38.02 15.27 0.86
N MET A 33 -37.14 15.84 0.02
CA MET A 33 -35.75 15.39 -0.10
C MET A 33 -34.98 15.43 1.24
N ASP A 34 -35.38 16.29 2.18
CA ASP A 34 -34.78 16.40 3.52
C ASP A 34 -34.88 15.13 4.37
N LYS A 35 -35.84 14.25 4.09
CA LYS A 35 -36.01 12.97 4.81
C LYS A 35 -35.07 11.88 4.32
N LEU A 36 -34.32 12.12 3.23
CA LEU A 36 -33.39 11.16 2.67
C LEU A 36 -32.01 11.25 3.34
N PRO A 37 -31.25 10.15 3.42
CA PRO A 37 -29.88 10.22 3.89
C PRO A 37 -29.06 11.09 2.93
N SER A 38 -28.30 12.03 3.48
CA SER A 38 -27.39 12.89 2.74
C SER A 38 -25.99 12.29 2.70
N VAL A 39 -25.28 12.54 1.60
CA VAL A 39 -23.87 12.18 1.43
C VAL A 39 -23.06 13.47 1.60
N ALA A 40 -22.30 13.57 2.69
CA ALA A 40 -21.39 14.69 2.91
C ALA A 40 -20.19 14.61 1.96
N LEU A 41 -19.85 15.73 1.33
CA LEU A 41 -18.83 15.86 0.30
C LEU A 41 -17.73 16.84 0.76
N GLY A 42 -16.47 16.50 0.48
CA GLY A 42 -15.31 17.31 0.85
C GLY A 42 -14.81 17.08 2.27
N SER A 43 -13.62 17.58 2.58
CA SER A 43 -12.95 17.40 3.88
C SER A 43 -13.64 18.12 5.03
N SER A 44 -14.38 19.19 4.74
CA SER A 44 -15.14 19.96 5.73
C SER A 44 -16.50 19.32 6.08
N GLY A 45 -17.02 18.44 5.22
CA GLY A 45 -18.36 17.85 5.35
C GLY A 45 -19.51 18.88 5.24
N ALA A 46 -19.22 20.14 4.91
CA ALA A 46 -20.18 21.24 4.88
C ALA A 46 -21.09 21.23 3.63
N TYR A 47 -20.66 20.58 2.54
CA TYR A 47 -21.47 20.38 1.35
C TYR A 47 -22.05 18.97 1.36
N ALA A 48 -23.34 18.80 1.08
CA ALA A 48 -24.00 17.50 1.08
C ALA A 48 -24.92 17.34 -0.13
N LEU A 49 -25.02 16.11 -0.64
CA LEU A 49 -25.95 15.76 -1.70
C LEU A 49 -26.93 14.69 -1.26
N GLN A 50 -28.20 14.89 -1.60
CA GLN A 50 -29.26 13.89 -1.52
C GLN A 50 -29.77 13.61 -2.93
N SER A 51 -30.02 12.35 -3.24
CA SER A 51 -30.48 11.93 -4.56
C SER A 51 -31.55 10.85 -4.45
N ARG A 52 -32.53 10.88 -5.35
CA ARG A 52 -33.57 9.86 -5.47
C ARG A 52 -34.01 9.73 -6.91
N VAL A 53 -34.18 8.50 -7.35
CA VAL A 53 -34.69 8.18 -8.67
C VAL A 53 -36.18 7.90 -8.53
N GLU A 54 -36.99 8.57 -9.36
CA GLU A 54 -38.44 8.46 -9.39
C GLU A 54 -38.89 7.93 -10.78
N ARG A 55 -40.18 7.62 -10.91
CA ARG A 55 -40.79 7.17 -12.18
C ARG A 55 -40.08 5.98 -12.82
N GLY A 56 -39.73 4.98 -12.03
CA GLY A 56 -39.16 3.71 -12.50
C GLY A 56 -37.81 3.82 -13.19
N GLY A 57 -37.02 4.87 -12.93
CA GLY A 57 -35.70 5.04 -13.56
C GLY A 57 -35.62 6.08 -14.67
N SER A 58 -36.64 6.94 -14.81
CA SER A 58 -36.66 7.99 -15.85
C SER A 58 -36.35 9.38 -15.33
N LEU A 59 -36.55 9.63 -14.03
CA LEU A 59 -36.36 10.95 -13.40
C LEU A 59 -35.41 10.87 -12.20
N LEU A 60 -34.45 11.79 -12.13
CA LEU A 60 -33.55 11.96 -10.98
C LEU A 60 -33.87 13.28 -10.26
N CYS A 61 -34.17 13.19 -8.96
CA CYS A 61 -34.25 14.30 -8.03
C CYS A 61 -32.91 14.47 -7.29
N LEU A 62 -32.35 15.67 -7.29
CA LEU A 62 -31.12 16.03 -6.59
C LEU A 62 -31.36 17.22 -5.67
N LYS A 63 -30.89 17.12 -4.43
CA LYS A 63 -30.81 18.24 -3.50
C LYS A 63 -29.36 18.45 -3.09
N ALA A 64 -28.83 19.62 -3.39
CA ALA A 64 -27.52 20.08 -2.95
C ALA A 64 -27.70 21.05 -1.80
N THR A 65 -26.98 20.82 -0.71
CA THR A 65 -27.09 21.61 0.52
C THR A 65 -25.70 21.98 1.01
N PHE A 66 -25.52 23.24 1.39
CA PHE A 66 -24.33 23.73 2.06
C PHE A 66 -24.70 24.28 3.44
N THR A 67 -24.01 23.82 4.48
CA THR A 67 -24.14 24.30 5.85
C THR A 67 -23.05 25.34 6.15
N GLY A 68 -23.47 26.57 6.41
CA GLY A 68 -22.61 27.74 6.56
C GLY A 68 -22.91 28.83 5.53
N THR A 69 -22.07 29.86 5.49
CA THR A 69 -22.24 31.02 4.60
C THR A 69 -21.55 30.78 3.26
N THR A 70 -22.32 30.72 2.17
CA THR A 70 -21.79 30.67 0.80
C THR A 70 -22.62 31.56 -0.12
N SER A 71 -22.00 32.08 -1.17
CA SER A 71 -22.71 32.90 -2.16
C SER A 71 -23.22 32.10 -3.35
N TRP A 72 -22.69 30.88 -3.55
CA TRP A 72 -23.13 29.99 -4.62
C TRP A 72 -22.84 28.51 -4.34
N LEU A 73 -23.63 27.65 -4.97
CA LEU A 73 -23.47 26.19 -5.04
C LEU A 73 -23.38 25.76 -6.49
N GLY A 74 -22.56 24.75 -6.81
CA GLY A 74 -22.51 24.12 -8.11
C GLY A 74 -22.66 22.62 -7.99
N VAL A 75 -23.48 22.00 -8.84
CA VAL A 75 -23.61 20.55 -8.97
C VAL A 75 -23.80 20.16 -10.43
N GLY A 76 -23.13 19.10 -10.89
CA GLY A 76 -23.23 18.61 -12.26
C GLY A 76 -22.90 17.14 -12.36
N ILE A 77 -23.41 16.48 -13.39
CA ILE A 77 -23.06 15.09 -13.71
C ILE A 77 -21.84 15.09 -14.61
N ALA A 78 -20.83 14.26 -14.29
CA ALA A 78 -19.56 14.25 -14.98
C ALA A 78 -19.30 12.92 -15.70
N ARG A 79 -18.64 12.99 -16.86
CA ARG A 79 -18.20 11.79 -17.61
C ARG A 79 -16.99 11.10 -16.95
N SER A 80 -16.22 11.83 -16.16
CA SER A 80 -15.02 11.34 -15.49
C SER A 80 -14.85 11.88 -14.07
N ASN A 81 -14.05 11.17 -13.28
CA ASN A 81 -13.58 11.61 -11.97
C ASN A 81 -12.42 12.63 -12.04
N LEU A 82 -11.93 13.00 -13.24
CA LEU A 82 -10.81 13.93 -13.46
C LEU A 82 -11.26 15.39 -13.44
N MET A 83 -10.45 16.31 -12.90
CA MET A 83 -10.81 17.74 -12.80
C MET A 83 -10.99 18.37 -14.20
N VAL A 84 -12.04 19.18 -14.36
CA VAL A 84 -12.39 19.87 -15.62
C VAL A 84 -11.24 20.77 -16.12
N SER A 85 -10.41 21.26 -15.20
CA SER A 85 -9.26 22.12 -15.52
C SER A 85 -7.97 21.41 -15.94
N THR A 86 -7.95 20.08 -15.97
CA THR A 86 -6.74 19.30 -16.33
C THR A 86 -7.01 18.37 -17.51
N ILE A 87 -7.73 17.26 -17.28
CA ILE A 87 -7.92 16.17 -18.27
C ILE A 87 -9.41 15.79 -18.43
N GLY A 88 -10.30 16.27 -17.55
CA GLY A 88 -11.70 15.80 -17.46
C GLY A 88 -12.66 16.26 -18.56
N GLY A 89 -12.25 17.16 -19.45
CA GLY A 89 -13.09 17.72 -20.51
C GLY A 89 -14.18 18.69 -20.01
N PRO A 90 -14.94 19.33 -20.93
CA PRO A 90 -16.04 20.23 -20.57
C PRO A 90 -17.15 19.50 -19.81
N ALA A 91 -17.75 20.15 -18.81
CA ALA A 91 -18.84 19.58 -18.01
C ALA A 91 -20.03 20.53 -17.87
N ASN A 92 -21.24 19.97 -17.92
CA ASN A 92 -22.49 20.67 -17.61
C ASN A 92 -22.68 20.74 -16.10
N VAL A 93 -22.77 21.96 -15.57
CA VAL A 93 -22.90 22.21 -14.13
C VAL A 93 -24.05 23.20 -13.91
N LEU A 94 -25.01 22.81 -13.09
CA LEU A 94 -25.99 23.72 -12.53
C LEU A 94 -25.34 24.52 -11.41
N VAL A 95 -25.46 25.84 -11.47
CA VAL A 95 -24.96 26.75 -10.44
C VAL A 95 -26.12 27.56 -9.88
N PHE A 96 -26.34 27.41 -8.57
CA PHE A 96 -27.24 28.24 -7.79
C PHE A 96 -26.46 29.43 -7.21
N ASP A 97 -26.80 30.64 -7.66
CA ASP A 97 -26.33 31.91 -7.12
C ASP A 97 -27.29 32.34 -6.01
N ALA A 98 -26.84 32.21 -4.77
CA ALA A 98 -27.65 32.46 -3.58
C ALA A 98 -27.96 33.96 -3.40
N ALA A 99 -27.07 34.84 -3.87
CA ALA A 99 -27.28 36.28 -3.80
C ALA A 99 -28.36 36.76 -4.77
N LYS A 100 -28.46 36.12 -5.93
CA LYS A 100 -29.47 36.45 -6.96
C LYS A 100 -30.72 35.59 -6.88
N MET A 101 -30.71 34.53 -6.07
CA MET A 101 -31.76 33.50 -6.02
C MET A 101 -32.08 32.91 -7.40
N THR A 102 -31.02 32.66 -8.20
CA THR A 102 -31.13 32.09 -9.55
C THR A 102 -30.30 30.83 -9.68
N ALA A 103 -30.82 29.79 -10.33
CA ALA A 103 -30.05 28.61 -10.69
C ALA A 103 -29.98 28.46 -12.23
N ASN A 104 -28.77 28.48 -12.78
CA ASN A 104 -28.51 28.41 -14.21
C ASN A 104 -27.46 27.34 -14.51
N THR A 105 -27.57 26.72 -15.68
CA THR A 105 -26.66 25.71 -16.20
C THR A 105 -25.54 26.37 -16.99
N TYR A 106 -24.30 25.96 -16.70
CA TYR A 106 -23.09 26.43 -17.34
C TYR A 106 -22.31 25.25 -17.93
N VAL A 107 -21.57 25.50 -19.00
CA VAL A 107 -20.47 24.64 -19.44
C VAL A 107 -19.18 25.16 -18.83
N VAL A 108 -18.54 24.33 -18.01
CA VAL A 108 -17.22 24.62 -17.44
C VAL A 108 -16.18 23.87 -18.27
N ASN A 109 -15.19 24.58 -18.82
CA ASN A 109 -14.19 24.02 -19.74
C ASN A 109 -12.74 24.46 -19.40
N GLY A 110 -12.45 24.79 -18.15
CA GLY A 110 -11.10 25.17 -17.73
C GLY A 110 -11.02 26.10 -16.53
N LYS A 111 -9.81 26.61 -16.25
CA LYS A 111 -9.58 27.62 -15.19
C LYS A 111 -9.91 29.02 -15.71
N GLY A 112 -10.56 29.81 -14.88
CA GLY A 112 -10.88 31.22 -15.14
C GLY A 112 -12.29 31.44 -15.66
N VAL A 113 -12.81 32.65 -15.43
CA VAL A 113 -14.20 33.03 -15.75
C VAL A 113 -14.50 32.90 -17.24
N ALA A 114 -13.51 33.15 -18.12
CA ALA A 114 -13.63 33.00 -19.57
C ALA A 114 -13.84 31.56 -20.07
N LYS A 115 -13.72 30.56 -19.16
CA LYS A 115 -13.97 29.14 -19.46
C LYS A 115 -15.25 28.62 -18.80
N VAL A 116 -16.10 29.52 -18.31
CA VAL A 116 -17.41 29.24 -17.72
C VAL A 116 -18.46 29.97 -18.55
N ASN A 117 -19.16 29.23 -19.42
CA ASN A 117 -20.13 29.80 -20.33
C ASN A 117 -21.54 29.37 -19.93
N MET A 118 -22.44 30.33 -19.74
CA MET A 118 -23.85 30.02 -19.49
C MET A 118 -24.46 29.42 -20.74
N GLN A 119 -25.29 28.40 -20.58
CA GLN A 119 -25.96 27.75 -21.70
C GLN A 119 -27.15 28.57 -22.18
N SER A 120 -27.38 28.61 -23.49
CA SER A 120 -28.57 29.27 -24.06
C SER A 120 -29.84 28.46 -23.79
N ASP A 121 -29.72 27.14 -23.79
CA ASP A 121 -30.77 26.21 -23.35
C ASP A 121 -30.56 25.88 -21.86
N GLN A 122 -31.63 25.96 -21.06
CA GLN A 122 -31.64 25.70 -19.62
C GLN A 122 -32.46 24.46 -19.24
N SER A 123 -32.93 23.69 -20.23
CA SER A 123 -33.86 22.57 -20.05
C SER A 123 -33.26 21.30 -19.40
N SER A 124 -31.94 21.23 -19.24
CA SER A 124 -31.25 20.08 -18.60
C SER A 124 -31.62 19.85 -17.13
N TYR A 125 -32.02 20.91 -16.42
CA TYR A 125 -32.42 20.84 -15.02
C TYR A 125 -33.68 21.67 -14.80
N THR A 126 -34.69 21.09 -14.16
CA THR A 126 -35.85 21.82 -13.67
C THR A 126 -35.65 22.15 -12.20
N VAL A 127 -35.68 23.44 -11.85
CA VAL A 127 -35.51 23.89 -10.47
C VAL A 127 -36.84 23.71 -9.72
N ILE A 128 -36.80 22.98 -8.61
CA ILE A 128 -37.98 22.67 -7.79
C ILE A 128 -38.04 23.59 -6.58
N ASP A 129 -36.92 23.78 -5.89
CA ASP A 129 -36.84 24.61 -4.68
C ASP A 129 -35.45 25.23 -4.52
N MET A 130 -35.39 26.44 -3.96
CA MET A 130 -34.16 27.18 -3.69
C MET A 130 -34.29 27.87 -2.34
N THR A 131 -33.31 27.65 -1.47
CA THR A 131 -33.26 28.26 -0.14
C THR A 131 -31.89 28.90 0.07
N SER A 132 -31.87 30.16 0.54
CA SER A 132 -30.69 30.80 1.10
C SER A 132 -31.06 31.47 2.42
N ARG A 133 -30.42 31.05 3.50
CA ARG A 133 -30.53 31.59 4.87
C ARG A 133 -29.14 31.65 5.48
N ASP A 134 -28.97 32.43 6.55
CA ASP A 134 -27.66 32.78 7.15
C ASP A 134 -26.72 31.59 7.45
N SER A 135 -27.25 30.37 7.62
CA SER A 135 -26.46 29.16 7.87
C SER A 135 -26.77 27.99 6.93
N LEU A 136 -27.62 28.18 5.92
CA LEU A 136 -28.05 27.11 5.01
C LEU A 136 -28.34 27.64 3.61
N THR A 137 -27.64 27.09 2.62
CA THR A 137 -27.92 27.34 1.21
C THR A 137 -28.21 26.01 0.52
N SER A 138 -29.37 25.87 -0.12
CA SER A 138 -29.73 24.63 -0.82
C SER A 138 -30.48 24.87 -2.11
N VAL A 139 -30.29 23.97 -3.08
CA VAL A 139 -31.06 23.90 -4.32
C VAL A 139 -31.54 22.48 -4.55
N THR A 140 -32.83 22.34 -4.89
CA THR A 140 -33.46 21.08 -5.28
C THR A 140 -33.84 21.15 -6.74
N VAL A 141 -33.40 20.17 -7.53
CA VAL A 141 -33.66 20.09 -8.97
C VAL A 141 -34.08 18.70 -9.39
N SER A 142 -34.83 18.62 -10.48
CA SER A 142 -35.12 17.38 -11.19
C SER A 142 -34.42 17.37 -12.56
N ARG A 143 -33.98 16.21 -13.01
CA ARG A 143 -33.36 16.01 -14.33
C ARG A 143 -33.73 14.63 -14.89
N ALA A 144 -33.90 14.53 -16.21
CA ALA A 144 -34.07 13.25 -16.89
C ALA A 144 -32.80 12.38 -16.77
N MET A 145 -32.96 11.05 -16.69
CA MET A 145 -31.81 10.15 -16.62
C MET A 145 -31.11 9.97 -17.98
N SER A 146 -31.82 10.16 -19.08
CA SER A 146 -31.26 10.18 -20.44
C SER A 146 -30.48 11.47 -20.72
N VAL A 147 -29.62 11.43 -21.74
CA VAL A 147 -28.95 12.64 -22.25
C VAL A 147 -30.00 13.58 -22.83
N ASN A 148 -29.91 14.88 -22.53
CA ASN A 148 -30.58 15.89 -23.32
C ASN A 148 -29.76 16.17 -24.59
N GLU A 149 -30.28 15.75 -25.75
CA GLU A 149 -29.57 15.83 -27.03
C GLU A 149 -29.29 17.27 -27.49
N SER A 150 -30.02 18.27 -26.96
CA SER A 150 -29.69 19.70 -27.20
C SER A 150 -28.43 20.16 -26.47
N HIS A 151 -27.90 19.36 -25.53
CA HIS A 151 -26.74 19.68 -24.71
C HIS A 151 -25.56 18.73 -24.97
N MET A 152 -24.59 19.20 -25.76
CA MET A 152 -23.42 18.41 -26.21
C MET A 152 -22.62 17.71 -25.10
N TYR A 153 -22.56 18.29 -23.89
CA TYR A 153 -21.79 17.77 -22.75
C TYR A 153 -22.63 17.12 -21.66
N ASP A 154 -23.91 16.87 -21.94
CA ASP A 154 -24.79 16.18 -21.02
C ASP A 154 -24.43 14.68 -20.94
N VAL A 155 -24.78 14.03 -19.83
CA VAL A 155 -24.31 12.68 -19.49
C VAL A 155 -25.47 11.79 -19.05
N ALA A 156 -25.65 10.65 -19.71
CA ALA A 156 -26.65 9.67 -19.28
C ALA A 156 -26.30 9.12 -17.90
N ILE A 157 -27.32 8.87 -17.09
CA ILE A 157 -27.18 8.25 -15.78
C ILE A 157 -27.71 6.83 -15.90
N ALA A 158 -26.83 5.85 -15.71
CA ALA A 158 -27.21 4.45 -15.62
C ALA A 158 -27.66 4.14 -14.18
N VAL A 159 -28.78 3.42 -14.02
CA VAL A 159 -29.34 3.07 -12.70
C VAL A 159 -28.46 2.04 -11.96
N ASP A 160 -27.71 1.25 -12.73
CA ASP A 160 -26.89 0.11 -12.33
C ASP A 160 -25.38 0.39 -12.32
N ALA A 161 -24.96 1.61 -12.64
CA ALA A 161 -23.55 2.01 -12.61
C ALA A 161 -23.30 3.26 -11.74
N PRO A 162 -22.15 3.34 -11.06
CA PRO A 162 -21.78 4.53 -10.31
C PRO A 162 -21.69 5.76 -11.22
N THR A 163 -22.33 6.85 -10.80
CA THR A 163 -22.33 8.12 -11.54
C THR A 163 -21.41 9.13 -10.88
N ASN A 164 -20.54 9.76 -11.67
CA ASN A 164 -19.64 10.79 -11.18
C ASN A 164 -20.38 12.12 -11.05
N VAL A 165 -20.22 12.78 -9.90
CA VAL A 165 -20.77 14.12 -9.66
C VAL A 165 -19.63 15.11 -9.47
N ILE A 166 -19.71 16.24 -10.17
CA ILE A 166 -18.89 17.41 -9.90
C ILE A 166 -19.70 18.39 -9.04
N TRP A 167 -19.04 18.96 -8.04
CA TRP A 167 -19.67 19.93 -7.15
C TRP A 167 -18.64 20.98 -6.71
N ALA A 168 -19.14 22.15 -6.31
CA ALA A 168 -18.32 23.24 -5.81
C ALA A 168 -19.19 24.24 -5.03
N TYR A 169 -18.54 25.07 -4.22
CA TYR A 169 -19.18 26.22 -3.57
C TYR A 169 -18.14 27.33 -3.36
N GLY A 170 -18.60 28.57 -3.14
CA GLY A 170 -17.68 29.68 -2.90
C GLY A 170 -18.33 31.02 -2.54
N ALA A 171 -17.48 31.98 -2.22
CA ALA A 171 -17.87 33.29 -1.70
C ALA A 171 -18.19 34.35 -2.78
N LYS A 172 -17.88 34.09 -4.06
CA LYS A 172 -18.27 34.96 -5.19
C LYS A 172 -18.45 34.15 -6.47
N TRP A 173 -19.52 34.42 -7.22
CA TRP A 173 -19.78 33.84 -8.55
C TRP A 173 -19.76 34.92 -9.66
N PRO A 174 -19.13 34.66 -10.82
CA PRO A 174 -18.17 33.58 -11.09
C PRO A 174 -16.85 33.83 -10.37
N GLY A 175 -16.28 32.80 -9.74
CA GLY A 175 -15.09 32.95 -8.90
C GLY A 175 -14.48 31.61 -8.46
N LYS A 176 -13.41 31.67 -7.67
CA LYS A 176 -12.68 30.49 -7.19
C LYS A 176 -13.47 29.79 -6.07
N HIS A 177 -13.69 28.49 -6.20
CA HIS A 177 -14.27 27.62 -5.16
C HIS A 177 -13.28 27.39 -3.99
N VAL A 178 -13.81 27.08 -2.80
CA VAL A 178 -13.03 26.94 -1.55
C VAL A 178 -12.51 25.50 -1.34
N ASP A 179 -13.32 24.47 -1.61
CA ASP A 179 -12.92 23.05 -1.51
C ASP A 179 -12.89 22.37 -2.89
N LYS A 180 -11.90 21.48 -3.09
CA LYS A 180 -11.70 20.70 -4.33
C LYS A 180 -11.78 19.20 -4.05
N VAL A 181 -12.96 18.59 -4.12
CA VAL A 181 -13.06 17.12 -4.12
C VAL A 181 -14.21 16.70 -5.03
N LYS A 182 -14.06 15.57 -5.74
CA LYS A 182 -15.13 14.91 -6.51
C LYS A 182 -15.50 13.61 -5.80
N HIS A 183 -16.77 13.23 -5.83
CA HIS A 183 -17.26 12.00 -5.19
C HIS A 183 -18.15 11.19 -6.13
N THR A 184 -18.14 9.87 -5.93
CA THR A 184 -19.02 8.91 -6.58
C THR A 184 -20.22 8.65 -5.66
N ILE A 185 -21.45 8.77 -6.17
CA ILE A 185 -22.66 8.51 -5.39
C ILE A 185 -23.33 7.25 -5.95
N CYS A 186 -23.60 6.27 -5.09
CA CYS A 186 -24.24 5.00 -5.44
C CYS A 186 -25.70 4.97 -4.97
N SER A 187 -26.57 4.34 -5.76
CA SER A 187 -27.99 4.17 -5.42
C SER A 187 -28.17 3.19 -4.24
N LYS A 188 -29.25 3.38 -3.49
CA LYS A 188 -29.55 2.75 -2.19
C LYS A 188 -29.64 1.22 -2.18
N GLN A 189 -29.54 0.56 -3.34
CA GLN A 189 -29.73 -0.89 -3.48
C GLN A 189 -28.42 -1.71 -3.38
N GLN A 190 -27.25 -1.06 -3.34
CA GLN A 190 -25.94 -1.73 -3.19
C GLN A 190 -25.26 -1.38 -1.86
N ARG A 191 -25.83 -1.81 -0.72
CA ARG A 191 -25.22 -1.59 0.60
C ARG A 191 -24.03 -2.50 0.93
N ASN A 192 -23.72 -3.51 0.11
CA ASN A 192 -22.71 -4.52 0.49
C ASN A 192 -21.37 -4.46 -0.29
N ASN A 193 -21.24 -3.64 -1.34
CA ASN A 193 -20.00 -3.61 -2.15
C ASN A 193 -19.35 -2.22 -2.32
N CYS A 194 -19.85 -1.17 -1.65
CA CYS A 194 -19.17 0.13 -1.63
C CYS A 194 -18.18 0.20 -0.46
N ARG A 195 -17.07 -0.53 -0.58
CA ARG A 195 -15.89 -0.30 0.24
C ARG A 195 -15.16 0.92 -0.34
N LEU A 196 -14.81 1.88 0.49
CA LEU A 196 -13.90 2.98 0.16
C LEU A 196 -12.63 2.39 -0.49
N GLU A 197 -12.47 2.55 -1.80
CA GLU A 197 -11.17 2.42 -2.47
C GLU A 197 -10.38 3.71 -2.21
N GLN A 198 -9.90 3.86 -0.97
CA GLN A 198 -8.68 4.62 -0.73
C GLN A 198 -7.52 3.64 -0.88
N LEU A 199 -7.00 3.51 -2.10
CA LEU A 199 -5.61 3.12 -2.27
C LEU A 199 -4.75 4.26 -1.69
N ASP A 200 -3.80 3.89 -0.83
CA ASP A 200 -2.91 4.76 -0.06
C ASP A 200 -2.51 6.01 -0.86
N HIS A 201 -3.15 7.17 -0.58
CA HIS A 201 -2.63 8.44 -1.05
C HIS A 201 -1.27 8.65 -0.40
N LYS A 202 -0.20 8.45 -1.18
CA LYS A 202 1.17 8.74 -0.75
C LYS A 202 1.25 10.22 -0.40
N LEU A 203 1.49 10.51 0.88
CA LEU A 203 1.50 11.88 1.44
C LEU A 203 2.57 12.78 0.81
N VAL A 204 3.62 12.19 0.22
CA VAL A 204 4.80 12.89 -0.29
C VAL A 204 5.26 12.24 -1.61
N PRO A 205 5.67 13.02 -2.63
CA PRO A 205 6.25 12.48 -3.87
C PRO A 205 7.56 11.72 -3.61
N PRO A 206 7.85 10.64 -4.36
CA PRO A 206 9.11 9.90 -4.24
C PRO A 206 10.31 10.80 -4.60
N PRO A 207 11.49 10.57 -4.00
CA PRO A 207 12.67 11.39 -4.21
C PRO A 207 13.21 11.26 -5.64
N ARG A 208 13.69 12.39 -6.20
CA ARG A 208 14.19 12.45 -7.60
C ARG A 208 15.54 11.76 -7.83
N VAL A 209 16.31 11.52 -6.77
CA VAL A 209 17.65 10.91 -6.83
C VAL A 209 17.83 9.93 -5.67
N ALA A 210 18.34 8.72 -5.97
CA ALA A 210 18.48 7.62 -5.02
C ALA A 210 19.58 7.82 -3.94
N SER A 211 20.44 8.84 -4.04
CA SER A 211 21.77 8.82 -3.40
C SER A 211 22.20 10.04 -2.59
N SER A 212 21.32 10.97 -2.20
CA SER A 212 21.71 12.02 -1.25
C SER A 212 20.99 11.87 0.08
N GLY A 213 21.76 11.86 1.17
CA GLY A 213 21.24 11.72 2.55
C GLY A 213 20.18 12.77 2.92
N CYS A 214 20.11 13.87 2.18
CA CYS A 214 19.11 14.92 2.33
C CYS A 214 17.68 14.48 1.92
N PHE A 215 17.53 13.44 1.10
CA PHE A 215 16.21 12.93 0.65
C PHE A 215 15.80 11.59 1.29
N ALA A 216 16.57 11.07 2.24
CA ALA A 216 16.25 9.81 2.93
C ALA A 216 14.91 9.90 3.70
N ILE A 217 14.63 11.06 4.29
CA ILE A 217 13.38 11.33 5.00
C ILE A 217 12.21 11.39 4.01
N GLN A 218 12.38 12.03 2.86
CA GLN A 218 11.37 12.10 1.81
C GLN A 218 11.04 10.72 1.24
N GLY A 219 12.04 9.89 0.97
CA GLY A 219 11.84 8.49 0.58
C GLY A 219 11.05 7.70 1.62
N THR A 220 11.42 7.84 2.89
CA THR A 220 10.73 7.19 4.02
C THR A 220 9.27 7.63 4.13
N LEU A 221 8.98 8.92 3.98
CA LEU A 221 7.62 9.47 4.02
C LEU A 221 6.79 9.09 2.79
N SER A 222 7.41 8.98 1.60
CA SER A 222 6.73 8.57 0.37
C SER A 222 6.35 7.08 0.34
N ASP A 223 7.08 6.27 1.10
CA ASP A 223 6.82 4.84 1.29
C ASP A 223 5.88 4.58 2.49
N MET A 224 5.50 5.62 3.25
CA MET A 224 4.73 5.48 4.50
C MET A 224 3.23 5.31 4.24
N SER A 225 2.72 4.15 4.61
CA SER A 225 1.29 3.82 4.65
C SER A 225 0.59 4.37 5.91
N VAL A 226 -0.75 4.40 5.90
CA VAL A 226 -1.56 4.83 7.05
C VAL A 226 -1.23 4.04 8.33
N GLY A 227 -1.08 2.71 8.22
CA GLY A 227 -0.74 1.85 9.35
C GLY A 227 0.65 2.14 9.94
N GLU A 228 1.61 2.52 9.11
CA GLU A 228 2.95 2.94 9.56
C GLU A 228 2.88 4.32 10.23
N GLY A 229 2.02 5.23 9.75
CA GLY A 229 1.74 6.50 10.42
C GLY A 229 1.18 6.33 11.84
N ILE A 230 0.23 5.40 12.02
CA ILE A 230 -0.31 5.06 13.35
C ILE A 230 0.80 4.50 14.27
N LEU A 231 1.64 3.60 13.75
CA LEU A 231 2.74 3.03 14.53
C LEU A 231 3.77 4.09 14.95
N VAL A 232 4.09 5.03 14.06
CA VAL A 232 4.96 6.17 14.37
C VAL A 232 4.32 7.05 15.45
N LEU A 233 3.02 7.34 15.36
CA LEU A 233 2.32 8.15 16.35
C LEU A 233 2.28 7.46 17.73
N LEU A 234 2.04 6.15 17.79
CA LEU A 234 2.14 5.36 19.02
C LEU A 234 3.55 5.38 19.60
N TYR A 235 4.58 5.24 18.75
CA TYR A 235 5.98 5.34 19.17
C TYR A 235 6.31 6.72 19.75
N LEU A 236 5.92 7.81 19.07
CA LEU A 236 6.14 9.18 19.54
C LEU A 236 5.40 9.45 20.85
N THR A 237 4.18 8.94 20.99
CA THR A 237 3.40 9.07 22.23
C THR A 237 4.09 8.35 23.39
N GLY A 238 4.58 7.12 23.16
CA GLY A 238 5.37 6.38 24.14
C GLY A 238 6.68 7.09 24.50
N LEU A 239 7.36 7.70 23.53
CA LEU A 239 8.58 8.48 23.75
C LEU A 239 8.32 9.68 24.66
N VAL A 240 7.27 10.46 24.37
CA VAL A 240 6.86 11.61 25.18
C VAL A 240 6.47 11.16 26.58
N LEU A 241 5.74 10.04 26.72
CA LEU A 241 5.35 9.51 28.03
C LEU A 241 6.56 9.10 28.86
N VAL A 242 7.53 8.38 28.29
CA VAL A 242 8.77 8.00 28.99
C VAL A 242 9.49 9.26 29.46
N LEU A 243 9.64 10.27 28.59
CA LEU A 243 10.30 11.52 28.94
C LEU A 243 9.53 12.33 29.99
N ALA A 244 8.21 12.36 29.94
CA ALA A 244 7.36 13.07 30.90
C ALA A 244 7.34 12.41 32.28
N LEU A 245 7.58 11.09 32.37
CA LEU A 245 7.68 10.35 33.63
C LEU A 245 9.05 10.48 34.30
N LEU A 246 10.10 10.89 33.59
CA LEU A 246 11.45 11.11 34.14
C LEU A 246 11.54 12.27 35.16
N PRO A 247 10.96 13.48 34.93
CA PRO A 247 11.08 14.59 35.88
C PRO A 247 10.35 14.36 37.22
N PHE A 248 9.42 13.39 37.30
CA PHE A 248 8.80 13.01 38.57
C PHE A 248 9.73 12.21 39.49
N TYR A 249 10.92 11.80 39.03
CA TYR A 249 11.82 10.96 39.82
C TYR A 249 12.89 11.70 40.64
N GLU A 250 13.14 13.01 40.44
CA GLU A 250 13.95 13.86 41.36
C GLU A 250 14.29 15.22 40.68
N ALA A 251 13.34 16.18 40.67
CA ALA A 251 13.56 17.45 39.99
C ALA A 251 14.49 18.45 40.73
N ASN A 252 14.91 18.20 41.98
CA ASN A 252 15.48 19.28 42.80
C ASN A 252 16.88 19.08 43.43
N ILE A 253 17.61 17.97 43.22
CA ILE A 253 18.92 17.74 43.92
C ILE A 253 20.04 17.13 43.01
N VAL A 254 19.80 16.87 41.73
CA VAL A 254 20.65 15.94 40.96
C VAL A 254 21.48 16.60 39.86
N ALA A 255 22.79 16.30 39.81
CA ALA A 255 23.70 16.76 38.76
C ALA A 255 23.22 16.38 37.34
N PHE A 256 23.36 17.30 36.39
CA PHE A 256 22.94 17.15 34.98
C PHE A 256 23.38 15.82 34.36
N ASP A 257 24.62 15.39 34.63
CA ASP A 257 25.16 14.17 34.05
C ASP A 257 24.40 12.90 34.49
N ARG A 258 23.93 12.85 35.74
CA ARG A 258 23.09 11.75 36.24
C ARG A 258 21.70 11.78 35.59
N GLN A 259 21.13 12.96 35.35
CA GLN A 259 19.83 13.09 34.66
C GLN A 259 19.90 12.59 33.22
N VAL A 260 20.94 12.98 32.47
CA VAL A 260 21.14 12.53 31.09
C VAL A 260 21.34 11.01 31.05
N SER A 261 22.18 10.46 31.94
CA SER A 261 22.37 9.01 32.05
C SER A 261 21.06 8.27 32.30
N LEU A 262 20.25 8.73 33.26
CA LEU A 262 18.96 8.11 33.56
C LEU A 262 18.00 8.21 32.37
N ALA A 263 17.91 9.38 31.73
CA ALA A 263 17.04 9.59 30.58
C ALA A 263 17.42 8.68 29.41
N SER A 264 18.70 8.66 29.02
CA SER A 264 19.17 7.81 27.94
C SER A 264 19.03 6.32 28.25
N GLY A 265 19.16 5.91 29.52
CA GLY A 265 18.92 4.52 29.95
C GLY A 265 17.47 4.07 29.78
N HIS A 266 16.50 4.90 30.20
CA HIS A 266 15.07 4.58 30.04
C HIS A 266 14.63 4.65 28.58
N LEU A 267 15.16 5.61 27.82
CA LEU A 267 14.98 5.64 26.37
C LEU A 267 15.54 4.37 25.73
N GLY A 268 16.75 3.95 26.10
CA GLY A 268 17.33 2.68 25.65
C GLY A 268 16.44 1.48 25.94
N LEU A 269 15.92 1.39 27.18
CA LEU A 269 14.99 0.32 27.57
C LEU A 269 13.70 0.33 26.75
N PHE A 270 13.11 1.50 26.50
CA PHE A 270 11.92 1.63 25.64
C PHE A 270 12.18 1.09 24.23
N HIS A 271 13.31 1.46 23.63
CA HIS A 271 13.68 0.98 22.29
C HIS A 271 13.96 -0.53 22.30
N LEU A 272 14.65 -1.05 23.31
CA LEU A 272 14.89 -2.49 23.45
C LEU A 272 13.59 -3.30 23.55
N SER A 273 12.63 -2.84 24.34
CA SER A 273 11.32 -3.47 24.46
C SER A 273 10.59 -3.54 23.11
N LEU A 274 10.66 -2.47 22.31
CA LEU A 274 10.07 -2.42 20.97
C LEU A 274 10.85 -3.24 19.94
N LEU A 275 12.14 -3.49 20.12
CA LEU A 275 12.95 -4.30 19.20
C LEU A 275 12.54 -5.78 19.17
N ILE A 276 12.06 -6.30 20.30
CA ILE A 276 11.71 -7.72 20.48
C ILE A 276 10.38 -8.05 19.79
N VAL A 277 9.42 -7.11 19.81
CA VAL A 277 8.05 -7.32 19.32
C VAL A 277 7.99 -7.69 17.82
N PRO A 278 8.67 -6.98 16.88
CA PRO A 278 8.77 -7.35 15.46
C PRO A 278 9.20 -8.79 15.19
N VAL A 279 10.09 -9.32 16.03
CA VAL A 279 10.73 -10.63 15.85
C VAL A 279 9.87 -11.77 16.42
N SER A 280 8.82 -11.44 17.18
CA SER A 280 7.92 -12.42 17.78
C SER A 280 7.03 -13.14 16.74
N HIS A 281 6.86 -12.60 15.54
CA HIS A 281 5.93 -13.10 14.50
C HIS A 281 4.46 -13.18 14.96
N VAL A 282 4.10 -12.60 16.10
CA VAL A 282 2.72 -12.60 16.61
C VAL A 282 1.91 -11.40 16.09
N GLY A 283 2.53 -10.51 15.29
CA GLY A 283 1.90 -9.31 14.72
C GLY A 283 0.76 -9.53 13.71
N TRP A 284 0.21 -10.74 13.60
CA TRP A 284 -0.95 -11.03 12.76
C TRP A 284 -2.19 -10.22 13.19
N TRP A 285 -2.31 -9.83 14.47
CA TRP A 285 -3.40 -8.99 14.96
C TRP A 285 -3.28 -7.50 14.58
N LEU A 286 -2.08 -7.00 14.29
CA LEU A 286 -1.90 -5.61 13.80
C LEU A 286 -2.04 -5.49 12.30
N ASN A 287 -2.22 -6.61 11.59
CA ASN A 287 -2.28 -6.67 10.12
C ASN A 287 -1.07 -5.98 9.43
N LEU A 288 0.07 -5.89 10.11
CA LEU A 288 1.29 -5.28 9.58
C LEU A 288 2.14 -6.35 8.89
N ALA A 289 2.57 -6.10 7.66
CA ALA A 289 3.46 -7.00 6.94
C ALA A 289 4.83 -7.12 7.67
N GLN A 290 5.36 -8.34 7.78
CA GLN A 290 6.63 -8.62 8.45
C GLN A 290 7.82 -7.81 7.88
N SER A 291 7.81 -7.58 6.57
CA SER A 291 8.81 -6.75 5.88
C SER A 291 8.83 -5.30 6.41
N ARG A 292 7.68 -4.77 6.83
CA ARG A 292 7.55 -3.43 7.41
C ARG A 292 8.11 -3.41 8.83
N LEU A 293 7.72 -4.38 9.66
CA LEU A 293 8.24 -4.54 11.03
C LEU A 293 9.77 -4.65 11.08
N LEU A 294 10.39 -5.29 10.08
CA LEU A 294 11.84 -5.39 9.99
C LEU A 294 12.52 -4.04 9.71
N LYS A 295 11.87 -3.11 8.98
CA LYS A 295 12.39 -1.74 8.82
C LYS A 295 12.46 -1.02 10.16
N PHE A 296 11.39 -1.13 10.96
CA PHE A 296 11.35 -0.57 12.31
C PHE A 296 12.41 -1.19 13.22
N HIS A 297 12.61 -2.52 13.17
CA HIS A 297 13.67 -3.19 13.93
C HIS A 297 15.06 -2.61 13.63
N LYS A 298 15.40 -2.39 12.36
CA LYS A 298 16.69 -1.79 11.96
C LYS A 298 16.84 -0.34 12.42
N ALA A 299 15.77 0.46 12.34
CA ALA A 299 15.81 1.85 12.77
C ALA A 299 15.94 1.98 14.29
N LEU A 300 15.13 1.24 15.04
CA LEU A 300 15.13 1.27 16.50
C LEU A 300 16.44 0.72 17.09
N SER A 301 17.13 -0.21 16.39
CA SER A 301 18.37 -0.78 16.90
C SER A 301 19.51 0.23 16.89
N VAL A 302 19.55 1.11 15.88
CA VAL A 302 20.49 2.23 15.85
C VAL A 302 20.23 3.19 17.00
N VAL A 303 18.97 3.59 17.22
CA VAL A 303 18.62 4.50 18.32
C VAL A 303 18.92 3.87 19.68
N PHE A 304 18.63 2.59 19.86
CA PHE A 304 18.96 1.83 21.07
C PHE A 304 20.47 1.86 21.37
N LEU A 305 21.32 1.59 20.39
CA LEU A 305 22.77 1.61 20.55
C LEU A 305 23.30 3.02 20.89
N LEU A 306 22.74 4.06 20.28
CA LEU A 306 23.09 5.45 20.59
C LEU A 306 22.69 5.82 22.03
N CYS A 307 21.47 5.48 22.45
CA CYS A 307 21.01 5.68 23.83
C CYS A 307 21.88 4.91 24.84
N GLY A 308 22.26 3.66 24.53
CA GLY A 308 23.15 2.86 25.37
C GLY A 308 24.56 3.46 25.49
N GLY A 309 25.12 3.97 24.38
CA GLY A 309 26.39 4.68 24.38
C GLY A 309 26.36 5.97 25.20
N LEU A 310 25.31 6.78 25.05
CA LEU A 310 25.09 7.98 25.86
C LEU A 310 24.93 7.63 27.35
N HIS A 311 24.16 6.59 27.67
CA HIS A 311 23.99 6.10 29.04
C HIS A 311 25.32 5.73 29.68
N LEU A 312 26.18 5.00 28.96
CA LEU A 312 27.51 4.65 29.45
C LEU A 312 28.40 5.89 29.65
N ALA A 313 28.47 6.78 28.66
CA ALA A 313 29.33 7.97 28.70
C ALA A 313 28.99 8.89 29.88
N PHE A 314 27.70 9.17 30.08
CA PHE A 314 27.25 10.03 31.18
C PHE A 314 27.30 9.32 32.54
N SER A 315 27.19 7.99 32.58
CA SER A 315 27.43 7.22 33.82
C SER A 315 28.89 7.29 34.25
N ILE A 316 29.83 7.18 33.30
CA ILE A 316 31.26 7.37 33.58
C ILE A 316 31.55 8.79 34.06
N LYS A 317 30.91 9.79 33.45
CA LYS A 317 31.08 11.20 33.86
C LYS A 317 30.52 11.46 35.27
N ALA A 318 29.36 10.88 35.59
CA ALA A 318 28.70 11.09 36.89
C ALA A 318 29.34 10.31 38.05
N TYR A 319 29.88 9.11 37.80
CA TYR A 319 30.33 8.18 38.84
C TYR A 319 31.80 7.76 38.72
N GLY A 320 32.52 8.22 37.70
CA GLY A 320 33.90 7.84 37.38
C GLY A 320 34.00 6.56 36.56
N ALA A 321 35.16 6.33 35.93
CA ALA A 321 35.39 5.20 35.03
C ALA A 321 35.27 3.82 35.71
N GLY A 322 35.53 3.74 37.02
CA GLY A 322 35.41 2.51 37.79
C GLY A 322 33.98 1.95 37.84
N ILE A 323 32.96 2.76 37.51
CA ILE A 323 31.56 2.35 37.58
C ILE A 323 31.26 1.12 36.72
N VAL A 324 31.93 0.96 35.59
CA VAL A 324 31.70 -0.17 34.66
C VAL A 324 32.08 -1.53 35.25
N TRP A 325 32.90 -1.55 36.30
CA TRP A 325 33.34 -2.76 37.00
C TRP A 325 32.57 -3.00 38.30
N TYR A 326 31.64 -2.10 38.67
CA TYR A 326 30.89 -2.19 39.91
C TYR A 326 29.89 -3.37 39.86
N ARG A 327 29.94 -4.22 40.89
CA ARG A 327 29.20 -5.50 40.95
C ARG A 327 28.01 -5.48 41.91
N ASP A 328 28.02 -4.56 42.86
CA ASP A 328 26.99 -4.50 43.87
C ASP A 328 25.77 -3.72 43.36
N PRO A 329 24.55 -4.09 43.77
CA PRO A 329 23.36 -3.33 43.43
C PRO A 329 23.32 -2.01 44.19
N PHE A 330 23.14 -0.89 43.48
CA PHE A 330 22.98 0.42 44.12
C PHE A 330 21.82 1.25 43.54
N GLY A 331 21.41 2.26 44.30
CA GLY A 331 20.28 3.13 43.98
C GLY A 331 18.90 2.45 44.11
N SER A 332 17.84 3.24 43.94
CA SER A 332 16.45 2.76 44.07
C SER A 332 16.09 1.66 43.06
N GLN A 333 16.75 1.64 41.90
CA GLN A 333 16.52 0.65 40.84
C GLN A 333 17.37 -0.62 40.98
N ARG A 334 18.19 -0.73 42.04
CA ARG A 334 19.13 -1.85 42.29
C ARG A 334 20.00 -2.13 41.04
N VAL A 335 20.68 -1.10 40.56
CA VAL A 335 21.47 -1.17 39.33
C VAL A 335 22.80 -1.86 39.59
N VAL A 336 23.18 -2.79 38.72
CA VAL A 336 24.50 -3.44 38.68
C VAL A 336 25.17 -3.11 37.34
N PRO A 337 26.05 -2.09 37.26
CA PRO A 337 26.58 -1.57 36.00
C PRO A 337 27.40 -2.56 35.19
N LEU A 338 28.12 -3.49 35.84
CA LEU A 338 28.91 -4.49 35.13
C LEU A 338 28.08 -5.24 34.09
N PHE A 339 26.88 -5.69 34.47
CA PHE A 339 26.00 -6.39 33.53
C PHE A 339 25.52 -5.50 32.40
N GLY A 340 25.24 -4.22 32.66
CA GLY A 340 24.86 -3.24 31.64
C GLY A 340 26.00 -2.96 30.64
N PHE A 341 27.23 -2.84 31.12
CA PHE A 341 28.42 -2.63 30.29
C PHE A 341 28.68 -3.83 29.37
N VAL A 342 28.67 -5.05 29.92
CA VAL A 342 28.87 -6.28 29.12
C VAL A 342 27.70 -6.47 28.13
N ALA A 343 26.46 -6.20 28.54
CA ALA A 343 25.30 -6.24 27.65
C ALA A 343 25.44 -5.28 26.47
N LEU A 344 25.85 -4.03 26.72
CA LEU A 344 26.10 -3.05 25.65
C LEU A 344 27.20 -3.54 24.70
N GLY A 345 28.26 -4.15 25.21
CA GLY A 345 29.29 -4.81 24.40
C GLY A 345 28.71 -5.88 23.48
N CYS A 346 27.83 -6.76 23.98
CA CYS A 346 27.15 -7.76 23.16
C CYS A 346 26.32 -7.11 22.03
N PHE A 347 25.52 -6.10 22.35
CA PHE A 347 24.68 -5.43 21.35
C PHE A 347 25.49 -4.61 20.33
N LEU A 348 26.60 -4.01 20.72
CA LEU A 348 27.53 -3.34 19.80
C LEU A 348 28.14 -4.32 18.82
N CYS A 349 28.59 -5.50 19.27
CA CYS A 349 29.08 -6.55 18.40
C CYS A 349 28.01 -7.00 17.39
N VAL A 350 26.76 -7.15 17.82
CA VAL A 350 25.63 -7.42 16.91
C VAL A 350 25.46 -6.28 15.89
N GLY A 351 25.54 -5.03 16.34
CA GLY A 351 25.45 -3.85 15.47
C GLY A 351 26.53 -3.83 14.38
N VAL A 352 27.78 -4.17 14.73
CA VAL A 352 28.90 -4.24 13.78
C VAL A 352 28.65 -5.29 12.70
N VAL A 353 28.31 -6.53 13.09
CA VAL A 353 28.07 -7.60 12.10
C VAL A 353 26.80 -7.38 11.27
N ALA A 354 25.87 -6.55 11.75
CA ALA A 354 24.65 -6.16 11.05
C ALA A 354 24.87 -5.11 9.96
N ILE A 355 26.05 -4.46 9.90
CA ILE A 355 26.39 -3.48 8.86
C ILE A 355 26.20 -4.13 7.47
N PRO A 356 25.54 -3.46 6.50
CA PRO A 356 25.19 -4.07 5.21
C PRO A 356 26.37 -4.73 4.50
N ILE A 357 27.56 -4.12 4.51
CA ILE A 357 28.75 -4.68 3.86
C ILE A 357 29.14 -6.02 4.48
N ILE A 358 29.15 -6.11 5.83
CA ILE A 358 29.51 -7.34 6.54
C ILE A 358 28.40 -8.38 6.38
N ARG A 359 27.15 -7.98 6.64
CA ARG A 359 25.97 -8.85 6.58
C ARG A 359 25.76 -9.47 5.19
N LEU A 360 25.95 -8.71 4.12
CA LEU A 360 25.82 -9.20 2.73
C LEU A 360 26.98 -10.12 2.33
N ASN A 361 28.14 -9.98 2.98
CA ASN A 361 29.32 -10.81 2.71
C ASN A 361 29.40 -12.08 3.54
N LEU A 362 29.00 -11.99 4.81
CA LEU A 362 29.16 -13.02 5.82
C LEU A 362 27.80 -13.26 6.51
N TYR A 363 26.76 -13.54 5.74
CA TYR A 363 25.38 -13.66 6.25
C TYR A 363 25.23 -14.74 7.34
N GLU A 364 25.87 -15.90 7.16
CA GLU A 364 25.84 -16.99 8.14
C GLU A 364 26.49 -16.58 9.48
N LEU A 365 27.61 -15.86 9.41
CA LEU A 365 28.31 -15.34 10.58
C LEU A 365 27.46 -14.29 11.30
N PHE A 366 26.89 -13.35 10.54
CA PHE A 366 25.93 -12.37 11.07
C PHE A 366 24.78 -13.07 11.80
N LEU A 367 24.16 -14.08 11.17
CA LEU A 367 23.02 -14.79 11.74
C LEU A 367 23.39 -15.53 13.04
N ALA A 368 24.55 -16.18 13.06
CA ALA A 368 25.06 -16.89 14.23
C ALA A 368 25.35 -15.93 15.41
N ILE A 369 26.14 -14.88 15.16
CA ILE A 369 26.51 -13.88 16.17
C ILE A 369 25.27 -13.16 16.68
N HIS A 370 24.37 -12.74 15.79
CA HIS A 370 23.14 -12.06 16.18
C HIS A 370 22.29 -12.94 17.12
N ARG A 371 22.15 -14.24 16.85
CA ARG A 371 21.35 -15.12 17.71
C ARG A 371 21.98 -15.33 19.09
N VAL A 372 23.27 -15.65 19.13
CA VAL A 372 23.98 -15.95 20.38
C VAL A 372 24.09 -14.71 21.27
N LEU A 373 24.59 -13.59 20.71
CA LEU A 373 24.80 -12.37 21.48
C LEU A 373 23.50 -11.65 21.81
N PHE A 374 22.42 -11.86 21.05
CA PHE A 374 21.09 -11.38 21.46
C PHE A 374 20.64 -12.05 22.76
N VAL A 375 20.73 -13.39 22.85
CA VAL A 375 20.34 -14.11 24.07
C VAL A 375 21.22 -13.70 25.25
N ALA A 376 22.53 -13.66 25.06
CA ALA A 376 23.47 -13.21 26.09
C ALA A 376 23.18 -11.76 26.53
N GLY A 377 22.98 -10.84 25.58
CA GLY A 377 22.68 -9.44 25.84
C GLY A 377 21.36 -9.24 26.61
N ILE A 378 20.31 -10.01 26.27
CA ILE A 378 19.02 -9.97 27.00
C ILE A 378 19.16 -10.49 28.43
N VAL A 379 19.92 -11.56 28.67
CA VAL A 379 20.17 -12.06 30.02
C VAL A 379 20.95 -11.03 30.84
N LEU A 380 22.01 -10.46 30.28
CA LEU A 380 22.85 -9.48 30.97
C LEU A 380 22.08 -8.18 31.27
N VAL A 381 21.32 -7.66 30.32
CA VAL A 381 20.52 -6.43 30.56
C VAL A 381 19.40 -6.68 31.57
N TYR A 382 18.84 -7.89 31.64
CA TYR A 382 17.88 -8.28 32.68
C TYR A 382 18.52 -8.28 34.09
N LEU A 383 19.79 -8.65 34.20
CA LEU A 383 20.55 -8.60 35.45
C LEU A 383 21.01 -7.18 35.83
N HIS A 384 20.94 -6.23 34.89
CA HIS A 384 21.46 -4.87 35.11
C HIS A 384 20.59 -4.02 36.05
N SER A 385 19.25 -4.11 36.00
CA SER A 385 18.39 -3.35 36.93
C SER A 385 16.99 -3.95 37.11
N ARG A 386 16.35 -3.65 38.24
CA ARG A 386 14.97 -4.09 38.53
C ARG A 386 13.95 -3.49 37.56
N THR A 387 14.15 -2.26 37.11
CA THR A 387 13.27 -1.58 36.15
C THR A 387 13.23 -2.34 34.83
N ILE A 388 14.39 -2.81 34.34
CA ILE A 388 14.49 -3.60 33.11
C ILE A 388 13.76 -4.93 33.27
N GLN A 389 13.90 -5.59 34.43
CA GLN A 389 13.21 -6.85 34.69
C GLN A 389 11.71 -6.72 34.51
N ILE A 390 11.10 -5.67 35.09
CA ILE A 390 9.66 -5.41 34.98
C ILE A 390 9.28 -5.05 33.53
N ALA A 391 10.01 -4.12 32.90
CA ALA A 391 9.71 -3.63 31.57
C ALA A 391 9.81 -4.72 30.48
N LEU A 392 10.72 -5.70 30.64
CA LEU A 392 10.91 -6.77 29.68
C LEU A 392 9.92 -7.95 29.85
N ILE A 393 9.11 -8.01 30.92
CA ILE A 393 8.13 -9.10 31.10
C ILE A 393 7.21 -9.21 29.88
N CYS A 394 6.53 -8.11 29.52
CA CYS A 394 5.57 -8.13 28.41
C CYS A 394 6.24 -8.45 27.05
N PRO A 395 7.32 -7.78 26.62
CA PRO A 395 8.03 -8.12 25.38
C PRO A 395 8.52 -9.57 25.33
N LEU A 396 9.07 -10.10 26.44
CA LEU A 396 9.57 -11.48 26.49
C LEU A 396 8.43 -12.51 26.47
N VAL A 397 7.31 -12.24 27.12
CA VAL A 397 6.10 -13.09 27.04
C VAL A 397 5.58 -13.12 25.61
N ILE A 398 5.47 -11.98 24.93
CA ILE A 398 5.05 -11.92 23.51
C ILE A 398 6.03 -12.72 22.63
N TYR A 399 7.33 -12.56 22.83
CA TYR A 399 8.36 -13.31 22.11
C TYR A 399 8.28 -14.82 22.38
N GLY A 400 8.01 -15.21 23.63
CA GLY A 400 7.82 -16.60 24.07
C GLY A 400 6.60 -17.25 23.43
N ILE A 401 5.45 -16.58 23.46
CA ILE A 401 4.21 -17.00 22.78
C ILE A 401 4.48 -17.20 21.28
N GLY A 402 5.13 -16.24 20.62
CA GLY A 402 5.51 -16.38 19.23
C GLY A 402 6.52 -17.51 18.97
N GLY A 403 7.41 -17.76 19.93
CA GLY A 403 8.29 -18.93 19.96
C GLY A 403 7.49 -20.22 19.91
N ILE A 404 6.58 -20.41 20.85
CA ILE A 404 5.83 -21.65 21.07
C ILE A 404 4.82 -21.92 19.95
N PHE A 405 4.05 -20.91 19.55
CA PHE A 405 2.92 -21.12 18.64
C PHE A 405 3.25 -20.89 17.16
N VAL A 406 4.28 -20.10 16.85
CA VAL A 406 4.62 -19.76 15.46
C VAL A 406 5.93 -20.40 15.02
N ARG A 407 7.00 -20.28 15.81
CA ARG A 407 8.36 -20.70 15.39
C ARG A 407 8.68 -22.15 15.70
N LEU A 408 8.14 -22.71 16.78
CA LEU A 408 8.42 -24.07 17.21
C LEU A 408 7.74 -25.15 16.34
N PRO A 409 6.46 -25.05 15.94
CA PRO A 409 5.79 -26.11 15.18
C PRO A 409 6.47 -26.48 13.83
N PRO A 410 7.01 -25.52 13.05
CA PRO A 410 7.78 -25.84 11.84
C PRO A 410 8.97 -26.79 12.04
N PHE A 411 9.59 -26.81 13.23
CA PHE A 411 10.71 -27.72 13.50
C PHE A 411 10.29 -29.20 13.51
N PHE A 412 9.01 -29.49 13.73
CA PHE A 412 8.48 -30.84 13.82
C PHE A 412 7.75 -31.29 12.54
N LYS A 413 7.70 -30.43 11.52
CA LYS A 413 7.03 -30.73 10.24
C LYS A 413 8.04 -30.77 9.11
N THR A 414 8.19 -31.95 8.53
CA THR A 414 9.06 -32.19 7.37
C THR A 414 8.20 -32.43 6.14
N TYR A 415 8.65 -31.88 5.02
CA TYR A 415 8.04 -31.98 3.71
C TYR A 415 9.09 -32.52 2.73
N THR A 416 8.68 -33.40 1.83
CA THR A 416 9.53 -33.84 0.72
C THR A 416 9.25 -32.96 -0.49
N VAL A 417 10.29 -32.33 -1.02
CA VAL A 417 10.22 -31.51 -2.24
C VAL A 417 10.99 -32.21 -3.36
N THR A 418 10.50 -32.07 -4.58
CA THR A 418 11.25 -32.44 -5.78
C THR A 418 12.20 -31.30 -6.12
N THR A 419 13.41 -31.62 -6.54
CA THR A 419 14.41 -30.63 -6.92
C THR A 419 14.70 -30.71 -8.41
N ALA A 420 14.89 -29.55 -9.02
CA ALA A 420 15.24 -29.45 -10.43
C ALA A 420 16.27 -28.34 -10.62
N ILE A 421 17.37 -28.65 -11.28
CA ILE A 421 18.39 -27.67 -11.65
C ILE A 421 17.92 -26.97 -12.93
N THR A 422 17.78 -25.66 -12.86
CA THR A 422 17.26 -24.85 -13.99
C THR A 422 18.36 -24.10 -14.71
N THR A 423 19.46 -23.79 -14.01
CA THR A 423 20.68 -23.18 -14.59
C THR A 423 21.90 -23.66 -13.81
N SER A 424 23.09 -23.25 -14.24
CA SER A 424 24.36 -23.50 -13.54
C SER A 424 24.40 -23.01 -12.08
N HIS A 425 23.51 -22.08 -11.71
CA HIS A 425 23.48 -21.46 -10.40
C HIS A 425 22.07 -21.36 -9.80
N THR A 426 21.07 -22.02 -10.36
CA THR A 426 19.69 -21.93 -9.87
C THR A 426 19.07 -23.31 -9.70
N THR A 427 18.42 -23.50 -8.56
CA THR A 427 17.67 -24.70 -8.20
C THR A 427 16.23 -24.35 -7.92
N MET A 428 15.31 -25.11 -8.48
CA MET A 428 13.89 -25.08 -8.17
C MET A 428 13.58 -26.18 -7.14
N LEU A 429 12.88 -25.83 -6.07
CA LEU A 429 12.31 -26.78 -5.12
C LEU A 429 10.79 -26.75 -5.25
N THR A 430 10.16 -27.86 -5.63
CA THR A 430 8.72 -27.96 -5.83
C THR A 430 8.09 -28.84 -4.76
N LEU A 431 7.13 -28.28 -4.03
CA LEU A 431 6.31 -28.99 -3.06
C LEU A 431 4.99 -29.40 -3.71
N PRO A 432 4.74 -30.70 -3.94
CA PRO A 432 3.51 -31.16 -4.58
C PRO A 432 2.29 -30.96 -3.67
N LEU A 433 1.12 -30.83 -4.30
CA LEU A 433 -0.18 -30.78 -3.64
C LEU A 433 -0.56 -32.16 -3.13
N THR A 434 -0.69 -32.25 -1.81
CA THR A 434 -1.12 -33.42 -1.04
C THR A 434 -2.11 -32.96 0.02
N LYS A 435 -2.79 -33.88 0.71
CA LYS A 435 -3.65 -33.53 1.86
C LYS A 435 -2.91 -32.73 2.94
N HIS A 436 -1.60 -32.95 3.11
CA HIS A 436 -0.78 -32.26 4.11
C HIS A 436 -0.23 -30.91 3.64
N THR A 437 -0.20 -30.66 2.32
CA THR A 437 0.34 -29.44 1.72
C THR A 437 -0.75 -28.55 1.11
N GLN A 438 -2.00 -29.02 1.04
CA GLN A 438 -3.14 -28.28 0.48
C GLN A 438 -3.28 -26.86 1.03
N ARG A 439 -3.03 -26.67 2.33
CA ARG A 439 -3.06 -25.35 2.97
C ARG A 439 -2.15 -24.32 2.29
N TRP A 440 -0.99 -24.74 1.79
CA TRP A 440 -0.04 -23.84 1.12
C TRP A 440 -0.58 -23.27 -0.19
N VAL A 441 -1.40 -24.06 -0.89
CA VAL A 441 -2.04 -23.65 -2.15
C VAL A 441 -3.33 -22.88 -1.87
N THR A 442 -4.21 -23.39 -1.00
CA THR A 442 -5.53 -22.77 -0.74
C THR A 442 -5.43 -21.46 0.04
N GLN A 443 -4.42 -21.30 0.89
CA GLN A 443 -4.15 -20.06 1.62
C GLN A 443 -3.00 -19.26 1.01
N TYR A 444 -2.65 -19.54 -0.25
CA TYR A 444 -1.63 -18.80 -0.95
C TYR A 444 -1.98 -17.31 -0.98
N ARG A 445 -1.00 -16.47 -0.66
CA ARG A 445 -1.10 -15.01 -0.72
C ARG A 445 -0.07 -14.49 -1.70
N LEU A 446 -0.49 -13.55 -2.54
CA LEU A 446 0.39 -12.86 -3.47
C LEU A 446 1.60 -12.25 -2.76
N CYS A 447 2.77 -12.38 -3.37
CA CYS A 447 4.05 -11.88 -2.83
C CYS A 447 4.37 -12.42 -1.41
N SER A 448 3.89 -13.61 -1.06
CA SER A 448 4.26 -14.28 0.19
C SER A 448 5.63 -14.95 0.08
N HIS A 449 6.25 -15.19 1.24
CA HIS A 449 7.50 -15.91 1.38
C HIS A 449 7.38 -16.94 2.51
N ALA A 450 8.24 -17.95 2.50
CA ALA A 450 8.36 -18.90 3.59
C ALA A 450 9.82 -19.04 3.97
N TYR A 451 10.08 -19.35 5.24
CA TYR A 451 11.40 -19.78 5.65
C TYR A 451 11.56 -21.26 5.35
N VAL A 452 12.59 -21.58 4.58
CA VAL A 452 12.98 -22.93 4.21
C VAL A 452 14.19 -23.32 5.07
N ASN A 453 14.10 -24.49 5.68
CA ASN A 453 15.20 -25.17 6.33
C ASN A 453 15.44 -26.51 5.65
N VAL A 454 16.70 -26.85 5.40
CA VAL A 454 17.12 -28.13 4.84
C VAL A 454 17.95 -28.84 5.91
N PRO A 455 17.38 -29.81 6.66
CA PRO A 455 18.06 -30.46 7.77
C PRO A 455 19.38 -31.13 7.40
N ALA A 456 19.51 -31.61 6.16
CA ALA A 456 20.75 -32.18 5.63
C ALA A 456 21.91 -31.16 5.55
N ILE A 457 21.60 -29.86 5.53
CA ILE A 457 22.58 -28.77 5.53
C ILE A 457 22.78 -28.21 6.94
N SER A 458 21.69 -27.93 7.63
CA SER A 458 21.69 -27.38 8.99
C SER A 458 20.33 -27.55 9.66
N ALA A 459 20.32 -27.93 10.94
CA ALA A 459 19.10 -28.05 11.73
C ALA A 459 18.50 -26.70 12.15
N THR A 460 19.27 -25.61 12.07
CA THR A 460 18.88 -24.30 12.64
C THR A 460 18.96 -23.14 11.64
N ALA A 461 19.51 -23.37 10.43
CA ALA A 461 19.54 -22.35 9.38
C ALA A 461 18.19 -22.27 8.67
N TRP A 462 17.49 -21.16 8.84
CA TRP A 462 16.20 -20.89 8.21
C TRP A 462 16.37 -19.70 7.29
N HIS A 463 16.15 -19.90 5.99
CA HIS A 463 16.32 -18.87 4.97
C HIS A 463 14.99 -18.58 4.29
N PRO A 464 14.60 -17.30 4.18
CA PRO A 464 13.36 -16.93 3.53
C PRO A 464 13.48 -16.98 2.01
N PHE A 465 12.46 -17.55 1.35
CA PHE A 465 12.31 -17.58 -0.10
C PHE A 465 10.88 -17.27 -0.48
N THR A 466 10.69 -16.60 -1.62
CA THR A 466 9.37 -16.31 -2.16
C THR A 466 8.65 -17.61 -2.50
N VAL A 467 7.38 -17.69 -2.10
CA VAL A 467 6.49 -18.79 -2.46
C VAL A 467 5.88 -18.47 -3.82
N MET A 468 5.96 -19.39 -4.77
CA MET A 468 5.25 -19.31 -6.05
C MET A 468 4.23 -20.44 -6.13
N ILE A 469 3.02 -20.15 -6.59
CA ILE A 469 2.09 -21.21 -6.98
C ILE A 469 2.49 -21.78 -8.34
N THR A 470 2.42 -23.11 -8.51
CA THR A 470 2.71 -23.74 -9.81
C THR A 470 1.67 -23.31 -10.85
N PRO A 471 2.03 -23.22 -12.15
CA PRO A 471 1.06 -22.89 -13.20
C PRO A 471 -0.14 -23.84 -13.23
N ALA A 472 0.11 -25.14 -13.00
CA ALA A 472 -0.94 -26.16 -12.92
C ALA A 472 -1.74 -26.14 -11.58
N ARG A 473 -1.36 -25.28 -10.63
CA ARG A 473 -1.95 -25.14 -9.28
C ARG A 473 -1.95 -26.46 -8.47
N ASP A 474 -1.03 -27.34 -8.80
CA ASP A 474 -0.78 -28.64 -8.18
C ASP A 474 0.34 -28.61 -7.15
N GLY A 475 0.74 -27.43 -6.68
CA GLY A 475 1.78 -27.28 -5.67
C GLY A 475 2.24 -25.84 -5.48
N ILE A 476 3.32 -25.71 -4.71
CA ILE A 476 4.09 -24.47 -4.61
C ILE A 476 5.55 -24.73 -4.96
N ALA A 477 6.28 -23.71 -5.37
CA ALA A 477 7.69 -23.80 -5.69
C ALA A 477 8.50 -22.65 -5.10
N PHE A 478 9.79 -22.92 -4.89
CA PHE A 478 10.81 -21.97 -4.46
C PHE A 478 11.94 -21.97 -5.47
N CYS A 479 12.27 -20.81 -6.03
CA CYS A 479 13.45 -20.66 -6.88
C CYS A 479 14.60 -20.10 -6.05
N ILE A 480 15.69 -20.87 -5.96
CA ILE A 480 16.84 -20.59 -5.12
C ILE A 480 18.07 -20.38 -6.01
N LYS A 481 18.53 -19.14 -6.07
CA LYS A 481 19.80 -18.79 -6.75
C LYS A 481 20.97 -19.01 -5.78
N SER A 482 21.94 -19.81 -6.22
CA SER A 482 23.24 -19.98 -5.58
C SER A 482 24.09 -18.72 -5.80
N VAL A 483 24.35 -17.98 -4.71
CA VAL A 483 25.04 -16.68 -4.79
C VAL A 483 26.53 -16.78 -4.49
N LYS A 484 26.90 -17.57 -3.48
CA LYS A 484 28.29 -17.64 -2.97
C LYS A 484 28.72 -19.07 -2.67
N PRO A 485 29.98 -19.45 -2.95
CA PRO A 485 30.52 -20.72 -2.51
C PRO A 485 30.31 -20.95 -1.01
N HIS A 486 30.03 -22.20 -0.63
CA HIS A 486 29.82 -22.64 0.76
C HIS A 486 28.63 -21.99 1.51
N SER A 487 27.88 -21.08 0.90
CA SER A 487 26.63 -20.54 1.46
C SER A 487 25.54 -21.62 1.56
N PHE A 488 24.51 -21.38 2.38
CA PHE A 488 23.34 -22.25 2.43
C PHE A 488 22.76 -22.52 1.03
N THR A 489 22.55 -21.48 0.20
CA THR A 489 22.00 -21.61 -1.15
C THR A 489 22.89 -22.44 -2.08
N HIS A 490 24.21 -22.35 -1.93
CA HIS A 490 25.15 -23.17 -2.70
C HIS A 490 25.11 -24.63 -2.26
N LYS A 491 25.02 -24.89 -0.96
CA LYS A 491 24.86 -26.26 -0.44
C LYS A 491 23.54 -26.88 -0.89
N VAL A 492 22.44 -26.11 -0.95
CA VAL A 492 21.18 -26.57 -1.56
C VAL A 492 21.39 -26.94 -3.02
N HIS A 493 22.03 -26.07 -3.80
CA HIS A 493 22.30 -26.33 -5.21
C HIS A 493 23.12 -27.61 -5.42
N VAL A 494 24.20 -27.81 -4.66
CA VAL A 494 25.03 -29.03 -4.72
C VAL A 494 24.23 -30.27 -4.33
N LEU A 495 23.44 -30.23 -3.25
CA LEU A 495 22.61 -31.38 -2.85
C LEU A 495 21.57 -31.74 -3.90
N SER A 496 21.02 -30.76 -4.61
CA SER A 496 20.08 -30.99 -5.71
C SER A 496 20.71 -31.59 -6.97
N HIS A 497 22.04 -31.55 -7.13
CA HIS A 497 22.74 -32.35 -8.15
C HIS A 497 22.86 -33.83 -7.76
N LEU A 498 22.78 -34.14 -6.46
CA LEU A 498 22.96 -35.49 -5.94
C LEU A 498 21.64 -36.21 -5.67
N HIS A 499 20.55 -35.45 -5.49
CA HIS A 499 19.26 -35.98 -5.06
C HIS A 499 18.11 -35.28 -5.78
N ASP A 500 17.24 -36.06 -6.43
CA ASP A 500 16.01 -35.55 -7.05
C ASP A 500 14.96 -35.11 -6.02
N HIS A 501 15.09 -35.58 -4.77
CA HIS A 501 14.20 -35.24 -3.66
C HIS A 501 14.97 -34.79 -2.42
N LEU A 502 14.48 -33.73 -1.77
CA LEU A 502 15.02 -33.26 -0.51
C LEU A 502 13.94 -33.16 0.55
N ASN A 503 14.31 -33.48 1.79
CA ASN A 503 13.47 -33.21 2.95
C ASN A 503 13.73 -31.80 3.45
N VAL A 504 12.67 -31.01 3.57
CA VAL A 504 12.71 -29.61 4.00
C VAL A 504 11.70 -29.34 5.11
N LYS A 505 11.96 -28.33 5.93
CA LYS A 505 11.00 -27.80 6.89
C LYS A 505 10.60 -26.40 6.46
N LEU A 506 9.32 -26.07 6.59
CA LEU A 506 8.75 -24.83 6.09
C LEU A 506 8.04 -24.07 7.21
N ALA A 507 8.37 -22.79 7.36
CA ALA A 507 7.65 -21.87 8.24
C ALA A 507 7.02 -20.74 7.39
N GLY A 508 5.70 -20.59 7.48
CA GLY A 508 4.93 -19.64 6.66
C GLY A 508 3.61 -20.25 6.17
N PRO A 509 3.03 -19.72 5.07
CA PRO A 509 3.50 -18.58 4.29
C PRO A 509 3.32 -17.24 5.04
N TYR A 510 4.29 -16.35 4.92
CA TYR A 510 4.30 -15.00 5.50
C TYR A 510 4.18 -13.94 4.41
N GLY A 511 3.52 -12.82 4.74
CA GLY A 511 3.30 -11.71 3.81
C GLY A 511 1.81 -11.48 3.56
N GLN A 512 1.48 -10.24 3.20
CA GLN A 512 0.14 -9.83 2.82
C GLN A 512 0.24 -8.94 1.58
N PRO A 513 -0.50 -9.24 0.49
CA PRO A 513 -0.63 -8.29 -0.59
C PRO A 513 -1.36 -7.05 -0.07
N THR A 514 -0.80 -5.88 -0.33
CA THR A 514 -1.44 -4.60 0.00
C THR A 514 -2.43 -4.18 -1.09
N VAL A 515 -2.34 -4.79 -2.28
CA VAL A 515 -3.13 -4.45 -3.46
C VAL A 515 -3.84 -5.69 -3.98
N ASP A 516 -5.13 -5.55 -4.27
CA ASP A 516 -5.92 -6.55 -5.00
C ASP A 516 -5.73 -6.32 -6.50
N LEU A 517 -4.95 -7.20 -7.14
CA LEU A 517 -4.63 -7.07 -8.56
C LEU A 517 -5.86 -7.29 -9.47
N THR A 518 -6.93 -7.91 -8.96
CA THR A 518 -8.15 -8.17 -9.75
C THR A 518 -8.94 -6.89 -10.05
N GLN A 519 -8.63 -5.78 -9.39
CA GLN A 519 -9.33 -4.51 -9.60
C GLN A 519 -8.79 -3.70 -10.80
N TYR A 520 -7.63 -4.11 -11.33
CA TYR A 520 -6.89 -3.40 -12.35
C TYR A 520 -7.15 -3.96 -13.74
N GLN A 521 -7.10 -3.10 -14.75
CA GLN A 521 -7.16 -3.54 -16.15
C GLN A 521 -5.77 -3.95 -16.64
N GLN A 522 -4.73 -3.28 -16.14
CA GLN A 522 -3.35 -3.50 -16.52
C GLN A 522 -2.46 -3.63 -15.27
N VAL A 523 -1.69 -4.71 -15.24
CA VAL A 523 -0.62 -4.91 -14.25
C VAL A 523 0.72 -4.90 -14.99
N VAL A 524 1.60 -3.97 -14.63
CA VAL A 524 2.97 -3.92 -15.16
C VAL A 524 3.92 -4.47 -14.11
N LEU A 525 4.62 -5.55 -14.44
CA LEU A 525 5.54 -6.26 -13.59
C LEU A 525 6.97 -5.91 -14.01
N VAL A 526 7.75 -5.30 -13.11
CA VAL A 526 9.15 -4.91 -13.37
C VAL A 526 10.07 -5.74 -12.47
N GLY A 527 10.74 -6.72 -13.06
CA GLY A 527 11.59 -7.69 -12.38
C GLY A 527 13.07 -7.51 -12.65
N GLY A 528 13.90 -7.68 -11.62
CA GLY A 528 15.36 -7.69 -11.73
C GLY A 528 15.98 -8.93 -11.10
N GLY A 529 16.72 -9.73 -11.88
CA GLY A 529 17.35 -10.97 -11.43
C GLY A 529 16.33 -11.95 -10.83
N ILE A 530 16.63 -12.52 -9.65
CA ILE A 530 15.73 -13.45 -8.95
C ILE A 530 14.44 -12.78 -8.41
N GLY A 531 14.38 -11.44 -8.46
CA GLY A 531 13.19 -10.66 -8.11
C GLY A 531 11.98 -10.93 -9.02
N VAL A 532 12.12 -11.72 -10.09
CA VAL A 532 10.98 -12.18 -10.90
C VAL A 532 10.07 -13.16 -10.14
N THR A 533 10.58 -13.85 -9.13
CA THR A 533 9.85 -14.90 -8.39
C THR A 533 8.49 -14.45 -7.83
N PRO A 534 8.34 -13.31 -7.11
CA PRO A 534 7.01 -12.85 -6.70
C PRO A 534 6.11 -12.44 -7.85
N LEU A 535 6.69 -11.97 -8.96
CA LEU A 535 5.95 -11.52 -10.14
C LEU A 535 5.35 -12.72 -10.88
N LEU A 536 6.09 -13.83 -10.98
CA LEU A 536 5.57 -15.12 -11.44
C LEU A 536 4.49 -15.65 -10.53
N GLY A 537 4.69 -15.54 -9.21
CA GLY A 537 3.66 -15.86 -8.23
C GLY A 537 2.38 -15.04 -8.41
N ALA A 538 2.44 -13.84 -9.00
CA ALA A 538 1.28 -13.02 -9.34
C ALA A 538 0.63 -13.45 -10.66
N ILE A 539 1.43 -13.73 -11.69
CA ILE A 539 0.96 -14.26 -12.97
C ILE A 539 0.19 -15.57 -12.75
N ASN A 540 0.79 -16.55 -12.08
CA ASN A 540 0.19 -17.88 -11.89
C ASN A 540 -1.04 -17.83 -10.96
N PHE A 541 -1.15 -16.79 -10.13
CA PHE A 541 -2.33 -16.56 -9.31
C PHE A 541 -3.50 -15.96 -10.10
N LEU A 542 -3.23 -15.02 -11.01
CA LEU A 542 -4.25 -14.32 -11.79
C LEU A 542 -4.74 -15.09 -13.01
N ASP A 543 -4.10 -16.19 -13.38
CA ASP A 543 -4.45 -17.07 -14.51
C ASP A 543 -5.95 -17.42 -14.63
N SER A 544 -6.74 -17.29 -13.54
CA SER A 544 -8.20 -17.47 -13.53
C SER A 544 -9.06 -16.20 -13.81
N HIS A 545 -8.46 -15.03 -14.03
CA HIS A 545 -9.17 -13.74 -14.15
C HIS A 545 -8.97 -13.11 -15.54
N ALA A 546 -9.89 -13.39 -16.47
CA ALA A 546 -9.75 -13.05 -17.89
C ALA A 546 -9.68 -11.55 -18.23
N HIS A 547 -10.00 -10.64 -17.30
CA HIS A 547 -10.07 -9.20 -17.58
C HIS A 547 -8.78 -8.44 -17.28
N VAL A 548 -7.79 -9.04 -16.61
CA VAL A 548 -6.54 -8.38 -16.24
C VAL A 548 -5.45 -8.70 -17.27
N LYS A 549 -4.93 -7.68 -17.96
CA LYS A 549 -3.74 -7.83 -18.81
C LYS A 549 -2.48 -7.63 -18.00
N MET A 550 -1.46 -8.44 -18.25
CA MET A 550 -0.16 -8.33 -17.58
C MET A 550 0.95 -8.05 -18.58
N HIS A 551 1.89 -7.20 -18.19
CA HIS A 551 3.10 -6.94 -18.94
C HIS A 551 4.32 -7.16 -18.04
N LEU A 552 5.15 -8.14 -18.36
CA LEU A 552 6.37 -8.45 -17.62
C LEU A 552 7.59 -7.86 -18.33
N CYS A 553 8.27 -6.92 -17.69
CA CYS A 553 9.62 -6.53 -18.07
C CYS A 553 10.60 -7.19 -17.10
N TRP A 554 11.43 -8.11 -17.58
CA TRP A 554 12.41 -8.81 -16.75
C TRP A 554 13.84 -8.56 -17.22
N VAL A 555 14.67 -8.02 -16.31
CA VAL A 555 16.07 -7.70 -16.57
C VAL A 555 16.99 -8.65 -15.79
N VAL A 556 17.90 -9.31 -16.49
CA VAL A 556 18.94 -10.18 -15.91
C VAL A 556 20.35 -9.72 -16.31
N ARG A 557 21.38 -10.34 -15.71
CA ARG A 557 22.78 -10.03 -16.07
C ARG A 557 23.25 -10.82 -17.27
N HIS A 558 23.01 -12.14 -17.26
CA HIS A 558 23.45 -13.08 -18.28
C HIS A 558 22.24 -13.81 -18.89
N PRO A 559 22.31 -14.26 -20.16
CA PRO A 559 21.17 -14.88 -20.84
C PRO A 559 20.63 -16.14 -20.16
N ASP A 560 21.51 -16.98 -19.61
CA ASP A 560 21.16 -18.21 -18.89
C ASP A 560 20.26 -17.94 -17.69
N GLU A 561 20.39 -16.78 -17.06
CA GLU A 561 19.54 -16.40 -15.93
C GLU A 561 18.04 -16.28 -16.30
N LEU A 562 17.70 -16.06 -17.58
CA LEU A 562 16.31 -16.08 -18.05
C LEU A 562 15.66 -17.46 -17.87
N LEU A 563 16.45 -18.53 -17.78
CA LEU A 563 15.97 -19.88 -17.53
C LEU A 563 15.83 -20.21 -16.04
N SER A 564 16.19 -19.29 -15.12
CA SER A 564 16.17 -19.52 -13.66
C SER A 564 14.81 -20.02 -13.13
N CYS A 565 13.71 -19.62 -13.77
CA CYS A 565 12.36 -20.00 -13.38
C CYS A 565 11.58 -20.66 -14.54
N GLN A 566 12.28 -21.28 -15.51
CA GLN A 566 11.66 -21.71 -16.76
C GLN A 566 10.42 -22.61 -16.56
N THR A 567 10.48 -23.54 -15.60
CA THR A 567 9.37 -24.47 -15.27
C THR A 567 8.13 -23.78 -14.70
N MET A 568 8.28 -22.55 -14.20
CA MET A 568 7.22 -21.76 -13.57
C MET A 568 6.72 -20.62 -14.45
N MET A 569 7.45 -20.31 -15.53
CA MET A 569 7.20 -19.17 -16.42
C MET A 569 6.67 -19.61 -17.78
N PHE A 570 7.20 -20.70 -18.35
CA PHE A 570 6.93 -21.08 -19.73
C PHE A 570 6.03 -22.34 -19.83
N PRO A 571 5.09 -22.38 -20.79
CA PRO A 571 4.73 -21.27 -21.69
C PRO A 571 4.01 -20.14 -20.94
N LEU A 572 4.19 -18.90 -21.40
CA LEU A 572 3.51 -17.75 -20.80
C LEU A 572 2.00 -17.80 -21.11
N PRO A 573 1.14 -17.49 -20.13
CA PRO A 573 -0.30 -17.39 -20.37
C PRO A 573 -0.65 -16.30 -21.40
N HIS A 574 -1.76 -16.48 -22.12
CA HIS A 574 -2.17 -15.60 -23.23
C HIS A 574 -2.42 -14.13 -22.82
N PHE A 575 -2.70 -13.87 -21.54
CA PHE A 575 -2.94 -12.51 -21.01
C PHE A 575 -1.65 -11.81 -20.56
N VAL A 576 -0.50 -12.50 -20.65
CA VAL A 576 0.81 -11.98 -20.28
C VAL A 576 1.61 -11.68 -21.54
N THR A 577 2.05 -10.44 -21.66
CA THR A 577 3.10 -10.04 -22.60
C THR A 577 4.41 -9.91 -21.83
N ALA A 578 5.54 -10.31 -22.41
CA ALA A 578 6.83 -10.24 -21.72
C ALA A 578 7.94 -9.68 -22.61
N GLU A 579 8.82 -8.91 -21.99
CA GLU A 579 10.06 -8.41 -22.57
C GLU A 579 11.22 -8.80 -21.67
N PHE A 580 12.25 -9.39 -22.29
CA PHE A 580 13.43 -9.89 -21.60
C PHE A 580 14.64 -9.06 -21.98
N TYR A 581 15.37 -8.57 -20.99
CA TYR A 581 16.57 -7.76 -21.18
C TYR A 581 17.77 -8.39 -20.49
N VAL A 582 18.90 -8.43 -21.18
CA VAL A 582 20.18 -8.94 -20.66
C VAL A 582 21.17 -7.80 -20.59
N SER A 583 21.45 -7.34 -19.37
CA SER A 583 22.20 -6.11 -19.14
C SER A 583 23.69 -6.17 -19.49
N LEU A 584 24.29 -7.37 -19.61
CA LEU A 584 25.66 -7.56 -20.08
C LEU A 584 25.75 -8.08 -21.52
N ALA A 585 24.61 -8.28 -22.20
CA ALA A 585 24.63 -8.65 -23.61
C ALA A 585 24.99 -7.43 -24.48
N ILE A 586 25.72 -7.68 -25.56
CA ILE A 586 26.18 -6.65 -26.50
C ILE A 586 25.19 -6.51 -27.68
N SER A 587 24.50 -7.60 -28.04
CA SER A 587 23.51 -7.66 -29.12
C SER A 587 22.25 -8.38 -28.67
N GLU A 588 21.20 -8.27 -29.49
CA GLU A 588 20.02 -9.13 -29.35
C GLU A 588 20.42 -10.61 -29.48
N GLY A 589 19.64 -11.47 -28.84
CA GLY A 589 19.88 -12.90 -28.86
C GLY A 589 18.66 -13.69 -28.44
N GLN A 590 18.83 -15.01 -28.41
CA GLN A 590 17.79 -15.93 -27.97
C GLN A 590 18.39 -17.06 -27.15
N ILE A 591 17.59 -17.64 -26.27
CA ILE A 591 17.92 -18.83 -25.50
C ILE A 591 16.70 -19.76 -25.52
N GLU A 592 16.93 -21.07 -25.50
CA GLU A 592 15.88 -22.08 -25.59
C GLU A 592 15.62 -22.68 -24.21
N THR A 593 14.34 -22.91 -23.87
CA THR A 593 13.97 -23.64 -22.65
C THR A 593 14.17 -25.14 -22.84
N ASP A 594 14.17 -25.90 -21.74
CA ASP A 594 14.24 -27.37 -21.77
C ASP A 594 13.07 -28.01 -22.56
N ARG A 595 11.98 -27.24 -22.79
CA ARG A 595 10.79 -27.66 -23.54
C ARG A 595 10.80 -27.21 -25.01
N GLY A 596 11.85 -26.51 -25.45
CA GLY A 596 11.98 -26.01 -26.81
C GLY A 596 11.36 -24.62 -27.06
N ASP A 597 10.94 -23.91 -26.02
CA ASP A 597 10.42 -22.55 -26.18
C ASP A 597 11.57 -21.57 -26.40
N VAL A 598 11.49 -20.75 -27.45
CA VAL A 598 12.52 -19.76 -27.76
C VAL A 598 12.24 -18.44 -27.04
N VAL A 599 13.14 -18.07 -26.13
CA VAL A 599 13.10 -16.81 -25.36
C VAL A 599 14.05 -15.81 -26.00
N ARG A 600 13.50 -14.78 -26.66
CA ARG A 600 14.28 -13.69 -27.26
C ARG A 600 14.54 -12.60 -26.23
N TYR A 601 15.72 -12.00 -26.27
CA TYR A 601 16.11 -10.92 -25.37
C TYR A 601 16.81 -9.78 -26.09
N SER A 602 16.69 -8.59 -25.51
CA SER A 602 17.35 -7.37 -25.96
C SER A 602 18.53 -7.01 -25.04
N PRO A 603 19.61 -6.40 -25.56
CA PRO A 603 20.75 -6.01 -24.75
C PRO A 603 20.43 -4.77 -23.89
N GLY A 604 21.13 -4.64 -22.76
CA GLY A 604 21.09 -3.44 -21.92
C GLY A 604 20.00 -3.42 -20.85
N ARG A 605 19.63 -2.21 -20.40
CA ARG A 605 18.62 -1.99 -19.36
C ARG A 605 17.60 -0.97 -19.85
N PRO A 606 16.30 -1.33 -19.92
CA PRO A 606 15.26 -0.38 -20.29
C PRO A 606 15.10 0.65 -19.18
N THR A 607 14.80 1.89 -19.55
CA THR A 607 14.39 2.91 -18.59
C THR A 607 12.96 2.64 -18.13
N ALA A 608 12.64 2.96 -16.87
CA ALA A 608 11.28 2.83 -16.35
C ALA A 608 10.28 3.65 -17.19
N ASP A 609 10.71 4.82 -17.70
CA ASP A 609 9.95 5.67 -18.61
C ASP A 609 9.56 4.93 -19.91
N ALA A 610 10.53 4.28 -20.57
CA ALA A 610 10.31 3.55 -21.82
C ALA A 610 9.34 2.36 -21.66
N ILE A 611 9.29 1.77 -20.47
CA ILE A 611 8.34 0.70 -20.12
C ILE A 611 6.96 1.31 -19.86
N LEU A 612 6.87 2.27 -18.93
CA LEU A 612 5.60 2.73 -18.38
C LEU A 612 4.83 3.69 -19.30
N GLN A 613 5.50 4.43 -20.18
CA GLN A 613 4.83 5.34 -21.12
C GLN A 613 3.79 4.64 -22.02
N ARG A 614 3.99 3.35 -22.29
CA ARG A 614 3.14 2.55 -23.18
C ARG A 614 1.75 2.29 -22.59
N PHE A 615 1.62 2.43 -21.27
CA PHE A 615 0.40 2.15 -20.52
C PHE A 615 -0.33 3.43 -20.07
N GLN A 616 0.14 4.62 -20.50
CA GLN A 616 -0.38 5.92 -20.07
C GLN A 616 -1.90 6.09 -20.23
N ASN A 617 -2.45 5.48 -21.28
CA ASN A 617 -3.87 5.62 -21.65
C ASN A 617 -4.75 4.49 -21.10
N ILE A 618 -4.19 3.55 -20.31
CA ILE A 618 -4.96 2.44 -19.74
C ILE A 618 -5.40 2.82 -18.31
N PRO A 619 -6.72 2.96 -18.07
CA PRO A 619 -7.21 3.29 -16.74
C PRO A 619 -6.96 2.11 -15.78
N ARG A 620 -6.78 2.41 -14.50
CA ARG A 620 -6.47 1.41 -13.45
C ARG A 620 -5.26 0.55 -13.86
N THR A 621 -4.13 1.23 -13.98
CA THR A 621 -2.82 0.59 -14.16
C THR A 621 -2.08 0.56 -12.83
N VAL A 622 -1.58 -0.62 -12.45
CA VAL A 622 -0.69 -0.80 -11.29
C VAL A 622 0.66 -1.34 -11.72
N VAL A 623 1.71 -0.84 -11.07
CA VAL A 623 3.09 -1.27 -11.28
C VAL A 623 3.58 -2.04 -10.05
N LEU A 624 4.02 -3.28 -10.26
CA LEU A 624 4.68 -4.10 -9.24
C LEU A 624 6.16 -4.21 -9.59
N ALA A 625 7.04 -3.79 -8.68
CA ALA A 625 8.48 -3.83 -8.90
C ALA A 625 9.21 -4.66 -7.84
N CYS A 626 10.10 -5.55 -8.29
CA CYS A 626 10.96 -6.37 -7.43
C CYS A 626 12.35 -6.56 -8.07
N GLY A 627 13.41 -6.15 -7.39
CA GLY A 627 14.78 -6.22 -7.90
C GLY A 627 15.72 -5.25 -7.18
N PRO A 628 16.81 -4.82 -7.84
CA PRO A 628 17.74 -3.84 -7.30
C PRO A 628 17.05 -2.52 -6.90
N GLU A 629 17.52 -1.88 -5.83
CA GLU A 629 16.88 -0.68 -5.27
C GLU A 629 16.74 0.46 -6.27
N GLY A 630 17.79 0.73 -7.07
CA GLY A 630 17.74 1.78 -8.10
C GLY A 630 16.61 1.54 -9.13
N MET A 631 16.43 0.29 -9.58
CA MET A 631 15.36 -0.08 -10.51
C MET A 631 13.98 0.13 -9.90
N ILE A 632 13.80 -0.23 -8.63
CA ILE A 632 12.52 -0.05 -7.92
C ILE A 632 12.21 1.44 -7.75
N VAL A 633 13.19 2.26 -7.36
CA VAL A 633 13.02 3.70 -7.17
C VAL A 633 12.66 4.39 -8.48
N ASP A 634 13.34 4.04 -9.58
CA ASP A 634 13.02 4.59 -10.91
C ASP A 634 11.60 4.19 -11.34
N ALA A 635 11.21 2.92 -11.20
CA ALA A 635 9.86 2.47 -11.51
C ALA A 635 8.80 3.16 -10.63
N GLN A 636 9.11 3.40 -9.35
CA GLN A 636 8.22 4.11 -8.42
C GLN A 636 8.01 5.56 -8.81
N ARG A 637 9.08 6.25 -9.23
CA ARG A 637 9.02 7.64 -9.70
C ARG A 637 8.16 7.74 -10.95
N GLU A 638 8.48 6.94 -11.97
CA GLU A 638 7.79 6.99 -13.25
C GLU A 638 6.31 6.60 -13.14
N ALA A 639 5.97 5.67 -12.24
CA ALA A 639 4.58 5.34 -11.91
C ALA A 639 3.85 6.52 -11.24
N TYR A 640 4.51 7.18 -10.26
CA TYR A 640 3.95 8.34 -9.57
C TYR A 640 3.67 9.50 -10.52
N ASP A 641 4.62 9.84 -11.39
CA ASP A 641 4.50 10.95 -12.34
C ASP A 641 3.35 10.74 -13.34
N ARG A 642 2.91 9.48 -13.52
CA ARG A 642 1.82 9.08 -14.41
C ARG A 642 0.49 8.84 -13.69
N GLY A 643 0.48 8.90 -12.36
CA GLY A 643 -0.68 8.58 -11.55
C GLY A 643 -1.04 7.08 -11.54
N PHE A 644 -0.07 6.20 -11.77
CA PHE A 644 -0.26 4.76 -11.61
C PHE A 644 -0.11 4.35 -10.15
N ASP A 645 -0.88 3.34 -9.74
CA ASP A 645 -0.66 2.70 -8.45
C ASP A 645 0.67 1.95 -8.47
N PHE A 646 1.38 1.93 -7.35
CA PHE A 646 2.70 1.32 -7.28
C PHE A 646 2.88 0.49 -6.02
N GLN A 647 3.18 -0.79 -6.21
CA GLN A 647 3.47 -1.75 -5.17
C GLN A 647 4.94 -2.18 -5.22
N LYS A 648 5.67 -1.80 -4.18
CA LYS A 648 7.05 -2.26 -3.94
C LYS A 648 7.02 -3.68 -3.37
N VAL A 649 7.60 -4.64 -4.08
CA VAL A 649 7.71 -6.02 -3.60
C VAL A 649 9.16 -6.24 -3.19
N VAL A 650 9.45 -6.06 -1.90
CA VAL A 650 10.81 -6.17 -1.37
C VAL A 650 10.90 -7.24 -0.31
N PHE A 651 11.85 -8.14 -0.54
CA PHE A 651 12.28 -9.18 0.35
C PHE A 651 13.66 -8.82 0.87
N ALA A 652 13.71 -7.98 1.91
CA ALA A 652 14.94 -7.38 2.44
C ALA A 652 15.69 -8.32 3.42
N PHE A 653 15.82 -9.60 3.06
CA PHE A 653 16.53 -10.58 3.89
C PHE A 653 18.04 -10.36 3.79
#